data_AF-A0A5J5TU64-F1
#
_entry.id   AF-A0A5J5TU64-F1
#
_cell.length_a   1.000
_cell.length_b   1.000
_cell.length_c   1.000
_cell.angle_alpha   90.00
_cell.angle_beta   90.00
_cell.angle_gamma   90.00
#
_symmetry.space_group_name_H-M   'P 1'
#
loop_
_entity.id
_entity.type
_entity.pdbx_description
1 polymer ?
#
loop_
_entity_poly.entity_id
_entity_poly.type
_entity_poly.pdbx_seq_one_letter_code
_entity_poly.pdbx_strand_id
1 'polypeptide(L)'
;MLPMSSQGTATATKTLALDSTQLYLTAIDSSDSTLSFPSIPSSFPPSKLIPNTRFLVDSFRHSTTTTFSAAYFLSHFHSDHYSGLSPSWSKGIIFCSHLTSLLLIQTLKIPPHFVFPLPLNDPVVVDGCEVILVDANHCPGAVQFLFKVPTKNGSFERYVHTGDCRYCNSMKLNSYLNDFVGCDAIFLDTTYCNPKFVFPSQEESVDYVVSVVDRIGKEFKEKKVLFLVATYVVGKEKILVEVARRCKRKIFVDGRKMEILNVLGYGGDKVFTVDESESNVHVVGWNVLGETWPYFRPNFVRMKEIMEEKGYEKIVGFVPTGWTYEIKRNKFAVRSKDSIEIHLVPYSEHSNYDELREYVKFLKPKKVIPTVGMDIEKLDSKHADKLRRHFAGLVDEMANKKDFLMGFHRGNYGGVEKVEMDASPDLNEDKDMERKQNILEMKSVESKNADITLNDSSPVQKPDLQDSAIPSEEERERIIEELGDSLPRWVTRDQKLNLISSSRWNVVEAVSNFYEHENELYEQISAFRTSDSASAAQAGSSDNSVSSLNSGPFRSSSHEGLISHLSQASKPSNFKLSVRSNISPGKRKKSTENKSNKKVKSNSKLESSGSKQPMITSFFGKVLVDDSKGGGTGLKIEECPKDEITLPGDLTKSYTEKIDQFIQIINGNESSRNYVATLLEKTQGDINRALDTYYGNPEVNHDGNTENMVFSSKSAQVWSCSNDCPVSKNEHALEESRSTPDSSLQGQPVENVDVTLVSLPPDKYKPIEHACWRSDQPAPYVHLARTFDLVGSQRGKIKATSMLCNMFRSLLALSPEDVLPAVYLCTNKIAADHENIELNIGGSLVTSALEEACGTNRSKIRDMYNDMGDLGDVAQACRQTQTLLAPPRQLLIRDVYSVLWKISVQTGSGSTMRKKNLIVNLIRSCREKEMKFLVRTLVRNLRIGAMMKTVLPALAQAVVMNSSRALCHEGTADCLKEKLQELSTAVTEAYNVLPNLDLLVPSLMKEGIAFSSSTLSMVPGIPIKPMLAKITNGVPEVLKLFQNKAFTCEYKYDGQRVQIHKLANGAVRVFSRNGDETTLRFPDLINTIKESAKPAAQTFILDAEVVAIDRKNGQKLMSFQELSSRERGSKDSLITVDKIKVNICVFVFDIMFANGQQLLGVPLRQRRKCLKDLFHDEKLGHFEYAKEIIVEADDACLTSEATFTINSFLEDALQFSCEGIMVKALDIDAGYLLSKREARLCGRIKRFP
;
A
#
# COMPACT_ATOMS: atom_id res chain seq x y z
N MET A 1 -37.68 -30.78 13.93
CA MET A 1 -39.07 -30.34 13.65
C MET A 1 -39.88 -30.46 14.92
N LEU A 2 -40.61 -29.41 15.30
CA LEU A 2 -41.78 -29.45 16.19
C LEU A 2 -42.79 -28.44 15.63
N PRO A 3 -44.08 -28.77 15.49
CA PRO A 3 -45.08 -27.87 14.94
C PRO A 3 -45.71 -26.99 16.02
N MET A 4 -45.96 -25.72 15.70
CA MET A 4 -46.83 -24.84 16.48
C MET A 4 -47.85 -24.16 15.54
N SER A 5 -49.13 -24.34 15.86
CA SER A 5 -50.26 -23.84 15.09
C SER A 5 -50.72 -22.47 15.58
N SER A 6 -51.21 -21.64 14.67
CA SER A 6 -51.70 -20.29 14.99
C SER A 6 -53.05 -20.28 15.72
N GLN A 7 -53.05 -19.86 16.98
CA GLN A 7 -54.15 -19.10 17.59
C GLN A 7 -53.55 -17.99 18.46
N GLY A 8 -54.20 -16.81 18.48
CA GLY A 8 -53.65 -15.62 19.13
C GLY A 8 -54.39 -15.26 20.42
N THR A 9 -53.63 -15.06 21.49
CA THR A 9 -54.03 -14.30 22.69
C THR A 9 -52.86 -13.42 23.12
N ALA A 10 -53.14 -12.16 23.46
CA ALA A 10 -52.11 -11.25 23.94
C ALA A 10 -51.63 -11.70 25.33
N THR A 11 -50.34 -12.01 25.45
CA THR A 11 -49.69 -12.35 26.72
C THR A 11 -48.41 -11.54 26.84
N ALA A 12 -48.09 -11.08 28.06
CA ALA A 12 -46.92 -10.24 28.29
C ALA A 12 -45.64 -11.00 27.93
N THR A 13 -44.81 -10.43 27.08
CA THR A 13 -43.58 -11.03 26.58
C THR A 13 -42.59 -11.25 27.72
N LYS A 14 -42.45 -12.50 28.18
CA LYS A 14 -41.33 -12.89 29.03
C LYS A 14 -40.05 -12.75 28.21
N THR A 15 -39.19 -11.80 28.58
CA THR A 15 -37.85 -11.67 27.99
C THR A 15 -37.13 -13.01 28.11
N LEU A 16 -36.70 -13.57 26.97
CA LEU A 16 -36.02 -14.85 26.94
C LEU A 16 -34.65 -14.69 27.62
N ALA A 17 -34.37 -15.49 28.65
CA ALA A 17 -33.10 -15.52 29.35
C ALA A 17 -32.33 -16.79 28.98
N LEU A 18 -31.09 -16.62 28.52
CA LEU A 18 -30.21 -17.67 28.02
C LEU A 18 -28.88 -17.64 28.76
N ASP A 19 -28.43 -18.80 29.21
CA ASP A 19 -27.08 -19.04 29.73
C ASP A 19 -26.30 -19.78 28.63
N SER A 20 -25.28 -19.12 28.06
CA SER A 20 -24.48 -19.67 26.96
C SER A 20 -23.65 -20.89 27.38
N THR A 21 -23.28 -20.97 28.66
CA THR A 21 -22.49 -22.07 29.23
C THR A 21 -23.37 -23.31 29.42
N GLN A 22 -24.59 -23.15 29.94
CA GLN A 22 -25.56 -24.25 30.06
C GLN A 22 -26.04 -24.74 28.70
N LEU A 23 -26.29 -23.83 27.75
CA LEU A 23 -26.59 -24.22 26.36
C LEU A 23 -25.43 -24.99 25.73
N TYR A 24 -24.18 -24.56 25.95
CA TYR A 24 -22.99 -25.24 25.44
C TYR A 24 -22.77 -26.62 26.09
N LEU A 25 -22.93 -26.75 27.42
CA LEU A 25 -22.88 -28.03 28.14
C LEU A 25 -23.92 -29.02 27.61
N THR A 26 -25.15 -28.54 27.40
CA THR A 26 -26.24 -29.32 26.80
C THR A 26 -25.92 -29.74 25.36
N ALA A 27 -25.22 -28.90 24.60
CA ALA A 27 -24.83 -29.19 23.21
C ALA A 27 -23.63 -30.17 23.08
N ILE A 28 -22.95 -30.53 24.18
CA ILE A 28 -21.85 -31.50 24.20
C ILE A 28 -22.16 -32.75 25.05
N ASP A 29 -23.41 -32.94 25.50
CA ASP A 29 -23.86 -34.03 26.38
C ASP A 29 -22.99 -34.23 27.64
N SER A 30 -22.43 -33.13 28.20
CA SER A 30 -21.56 -33.19 29.38
C SER A 30 -22.34 -33.09 30.69
N SER A 31 -21.99 -33.95 31.66
CA SER A 31 -22.50 -33.91 33.03
C SER A 31 -21.67 -33.02 33.98
N ASP A 32 -20.57 -32.43 33.52
CA ASP A 32 -19.71 -31.56 34.35
C ASP A 32 -20.33 -30.15 34.48
N SER A 33 -20.64 -29.74 35.71
CA SER A 33 -21.41 -28.52 35.99
C SER A 33 -20.58 -27.23 36.06
N THR A 34 -19.25 -27.30 35.90
CA THR A 34 -18.31 -26.20 36.21
C THR A 34 -17.27 -25.94 35.12
N LEU A 35 -17.71 -25.49 33.94
CA LEU A 35 -16.81 -24.94 32.92
C LEU A 35 -16.13 -23.64 33.41
N SER A 36 -14.84 -23.71 33.72
CA SER A 36 -14.01 -22.55 34.01
C SER A 36 -13.26 -22.08 32.76
N PHE A 37 -13.58 -20.87 32.29
CA PHE A 37 -12.89 -20.27 31.14
C PHE A 37 -11.70 -19.40 31.60
N PRO A 38 -10.49 -19.59 31.03
CA PRO A 38 -9.34 -18.74 31.36
C PRO A 38 -9.57 -17.28 31.01
N SER A 39 -8.73 -16.38 31.54
CA SER A 39 -8.77 -14.96 31.20
C SER A 39 -8.52 -14.75 29.70
N ILE A 40 -9.23 -13.78 29.11
CA ILE A 40 -9.02 -13.41 27.71
C ILE A 40 -7.63 -12.74 27.59
N PRO A 41 -6.74 -13.19 26.68
CA PRO A 41 -5.42 -12.59 26.52
C PRO A 41 -5.49 -11.10 26.16
N SER A 42 -4.59 -10.28 26.71
CA SER A 42 -4.48 -8.85 26.36
C SER A 42 -4.08 -8.57 24.91
N SER A 43 -3.67 -9.62 24.17
CA SER A 43 -3.42 -9.60 22.73
C SER A 43 -4.64 -9.98 21.88
N PHE A 44 -5.80 -10.30 22.47
CA PHE A 44 -7.00 -10.64 21.72
C PHE A 44 -7.56 -9.40 21.00
N PRO A 45 -7.96 -9.47 19.71
CA PRO A 45 -8.42 -8.31 18.94
C PRO A 45 -9.61 -7.59 19.62
N PRO A 46 -9.44 -6.34 20.12
CA PRO A 46 -10.50 -5.70 20.90
C PRO A 46 -11.75 -5.36 20.09
N SER A 47 -11.62 -5.21 18.77
CA SER A 47 -12.74 -5.01 17.84
C SER A 47 -13.64 -6.25 17.65
N LYS A 48 -13.29 -7.38 18.28
CA LYS A 48 -13.99 -8.68 18.22
C LYS A 48 -14.53 -9.14 19.57
N LEU A 49 -14.44 -8.30 20.62
CA LEU A 49 -14.88 -8.57 21.98
C LEU A 49 -15.75 -7.42 22.48
N ILE A 50 -16.96 -7.72 22.98
CA ILE A 50 -17.79 -6.70 23.65
C ILE A 50 -17.25 -6.46 25.08
N PRO A 51 -16.93 -5.21 25.48
CA PRO A 51 -16.29 -4.94 26.77
C PRO A 51 -17.15 -5.41 27.95
N ASN A 52 -16.49 -5.76 29.05
CA ASN A 52 -17.11 -6.27 30.27
C ASN A 52 -17.95 -7.56 30.10
N THR A 53 -17.85 -8.24 28.95
CA THR A 53 -18.48 -9.55 28.66
C THR A 53 -17.44 -10.58 28.21
N ARG A 54 -17.88 -11.79 27.84
CA ARG A 54 -17.10 -12.75 27.02
C ARG A 54 -17.63 -12.89 25.57
N PHE A 55 -18.46 -11.97 25.09
CA PHE A 55 -19.10 -12.09 23.78
C PHE A 55 -18.10 -11.86 22.64
N LEU A 56 -17.91 -12.91 21.83
CA LEU A 56 -16.98 -12.89 20.69
C LEU A 56 -17.75 -12.72 19.38
N VAL A 57 -17.64 -11.55 18.75
CA VAL A 57 -18.37 -11.24 17.50
C VAL A 57 -17.48 -11.52 16.29
N ASP A 58 -17.95 -12.30 15.33
CA ASP A 58 -17.29 -12.61 14.05
C ASP A 58 -15.82 -13.07 14.22
N SER A 59 -15.55 -13.94 15.21
CA SER A 59 -14.18 -14.25 15.70
C SER A 59 -13.88 -15.75 15.80
N PHE A 60 -14.23 -16.51 14.75
CA PHE A 60 -14.12 -17.98 14.76
C PHE A 60 -12.69 -18.49 14.50
N ARG A 61 -11.86 -17.75 13.73
CA ARG A 61 -10.42 -18.07 13.49
C ARG A 61 -9.57 -18.06 14.76
N HIS A 62 -9.84 -17.15 15.70
CA HIS A 62 -9.00 -16.96 16.90
C HIS A 62 -9.17 -18.06 17.96
N SER A 63 -9.95 -19.09 17.66
CA SER A 63 -10.15 -20.23 18.55
C SER A 63 -8.95 -21.19 18.49
N THR A 64 -7.96 -20.96 19.36
CA THR A 64 -6.86 -21.88 19.63
C THR A 64 -7.38 -23.21 20.22
N THR A 65 -6.47 -24.10 20.66
CA THR A 65 -6.82 -25.32 21.40
C THR A 65 -7.52 -25.04 22.74
N THR A 66 -7.46 -23.79 23.22
CA THR A 66 -8.10 -23.30 24.45
C THR A 66 -9.31 -22.44 24.10
N THR A 67 -10.47 -22.76 24.67
CA THR A 67 -11.70 -21.96 24.52
C THR A 67 -11.76 -20.84 25.57
N PHE A 68 -12.11 -19.62 25.14
CA PHE A 68 -12.19 -18.43 26.02
C PHE A 68 -13.62 -17.96 26.33
N SER A 69 -14.64 -18.52 25.65
CA SER A 69 -16.05 -18.16 25.81
C SER A 69 -16.95 -19.28 25.31
N ALA A 70 -18.16 -19.40 25.84
CA ALA A 70 -19.25 -20.19 25.26
C ALA A 70 -20.13 -19.38 24.28
N ALA A 71 -20.05 -18.04 24.29
CA ALA A 71 -20.93 -17.14 23.54
C ALA A 71 -20.22 -16.50 22.32
N TYR A 72 -20.52 -17.01 21.13
CA TYR A 72 -20.08 -16.46 19.85
C TYR A 72 -21.25 -15.83 19.11
N PHE A 73 -21.03 -14.68 18.48
CA PHE A 73 -22.04 -13.97 17.70
C PHE A 73 -21.59 -13.88 16.23
N LEU A 74 -22.45 -14.24 15.28
CA LEU A 74 -22.18 -14.11 13.84
C LEU A 74 -23.15 -13.07 13.24
N SER A 75 -22.61 -11.95 12.77
CA SER A 75 -23.41 -10.83 12.23
C SER A 75 -24.10 -11.17 10.92
N HIS A 76 -23.41 -11.89 10.02
CA HIS A 76 -23.93 -12.22 8.68
C HIS A 76 -23.18 -13.40 8.02
N PHE A 77 -23.62 -13.84 6.85
CA PHE A 77 -23.13 -15.06 6.19
C PHE A 77 -22.07 -14.79 5.08
N HIS A 78 -21.01 -14.03 5.36
CA HIS A 78 -19.83 -13.92 4.46
C HIS A 78 -18.60 -14.64 5.04
N SER A 79 -17.73 -15.10 4.13
CA SER A 79 -16.68 -16.09 4.40
C SER A 79 -15.50 -15.63 5.25
N ASP A 80 -15.32 -14.33 5.35
CA ASP A 80 -14.40 -13.61 6.22
C ASP A 80 -14.95 -13.45 7.65
N HIS A 81 -16.27 -13.40 7.82
CA HIS A 81 -16.93 -13.30 9.13
C HIS A 81 -17.17 -14.68 9.76
N TYR A 82 -17.64 -15.68 9.01
CA TYR A 82 -17.77 -17.07 9.50
C TYR A 82 -16.47 -17.90 9.40
N SER A 83 -15.37 -17.30 8.95
CA SER A 83 -14.08 -17.96 8.72
C SER A 83 -13.59 -18.70 9.98
N GLY A 84 -13.48 -20.03 9.91
CA GLY A 84 -13.12 -20.90 11.04
C GLY A 84 -14.27 -21.80 11.53
N LEU A 85 -15.52 -21.51 11.14
CA LEU A 85 -16.62 -22.47 11.27
C LEU A 85 -16.43 -23.65 10.29
N SER A 86 -16.86 -24.83 10.72
CA SER A 86 -16.76 -26.09 9.98
C SER A 86 -17.81 -27.10 10.49
N PRO A 87 -18.09 -28.21 9.77
CA PRO A 87 -19.02 -29.25 10.25
C PRO A 87 -18.63 -29.89 11.59
N SER A 88 -17.36 -29.77 11.99
CA SER A 88 -16.82 -30.20 13.29
C SER A 88 -16.64 -29.04 14.28
N TRP A 89 -17.45 -27.98 14.17
CA TRP A 89 -17.48 -26.93 15.18
C TRP A 89 -18.08 -27.46 16.49
N SER A 90 -17.37 -27.25 17.60
CA SER A 90 -17.76 -27.73 18.93
C SER A 90 -17.20 -26.84 20.06
N LYS A 91 -17.05 -25.53 19.83
CA LYS A 91 -16.31 -24.63 20.75
C LYS A 91 -17.17 -23.63 21.51
N GLY A 92 -18.48 -23.57 21.22
CA GLY A 92 -19.42 -22.64 21.83
C GLY A 92 -20.69 -22.49 20.99
N ILE A 93 -21.69 -21.81 21.53
CA ILE A 93 -22.95 -21.49 20.86
C ILE A 93 -22.77 -20.29 19.94
N ILE A 94 -23.35 -20.39 18.74
CA ILE A 94 -23.33 -19.38 17.68
C ILE A 94 -24.70 -18.69 17.65
N PHE A 95 -24.77 -17.53 18.28
CA PHE A 95 -25.90 -16.61 18.24
C PHE A 95 -25.90 -15.82 16.92
N CYS A 96 -27.00 -15.86 16.18
CA CYS A 96 -27.13 -15.18 14.88
C CYS A 96 -28.60 -14.96 14.51
N SER A 97 -28.88 -14.27 13.40
CA SER A 97 -30.25 -14.14 12.88
C SER A 97 -30.82 -15.50 12.44
N HIS A 98 -32.15 -15.64 12.43
CA HIS A 98 -32.81 -16.87 11.95
C HIS A 98 -32.40 -17.26 10.52
N LEU A 99 -32.18 -16.30 9.62
CA LEU A 99 -31.79 -16.62 8.25
C LEU A 99 -30.32 -17.07 8.15
N THR A 100 -29.44 -16.46 8.95
CA THR A 100 -28.04 -16.87 9.07
C THR A 100 -27.91 -18.27 9.71
N SER A 101 -28.75 -18.63 10.69
CA SER A 101 -28.71 -19.99 11.28
C SER A 101 -29.07 -21.08 10.28
N LEU A 102 -30.07 -20.83 9.41
CA LEU A 102 -30.42 -21.74 8.32
C LEU A 102 -29.28 -21.89 7.31
N LEU A 103 -28.57 -20.81 6.95
CA LEU A 103 -27.41 -20.85 6.07
C LEU A 103 -26.22 -21.61 6.69
N LEU A 104 -25.96 -21.45 8.00
CA LEU A 104 -24.95 -22.23 8.72
C LEU A 104 -25.26 -23.74 8.67
N ILE A 105 -26.48 -24.12 9.05
CA ILE A 105 -26.90 -25.53 9.11
C ILE A 105 -26.99 -26.15 7.71
N GLN A 106 -27.57 -25.46 6.72
CA GLN A 106 -27.83 -26.04 5.41
C GLN A 106 -26.65 -25.91 4.44
N THR A 107 -25.87 -24.84 4.49
CA THR A 107 -24.75 -24.60 3.54
C THR A 107 -23.39 -24.99 4.12
N LEU A 108 -23.10 -24.69 5.40
CA LEU A 108 -21.83 -25.07 6.05
C LEU A 108 -21.91 -26.39 6.85
N LYS A 109 -23.10 -26.98 6.98
CA LYS A 109 -23.37 -28.22 7.73
C LYS A 109 -22.92 -28.15 9.20
N ILE A 110 -23.03 -26.98 9.82
CA ILE A 110 -22.78 -26.81 11.26
C ILE A 110 -23.81 -27.63 12.06
N PRO A 111 -23.42 -28.36 13.12
CA PRO A 111 -24.37 -29.11 13.95
C PRO A 111 -25.43 -28.18 14.57
N PRO A 112 -26.74 -28.46 14.41
CA PRO A 112 -27.80 -27.54 14.85
C PRO A 112 -27.79 -27.18 16.34
N HIS A 113 -27.30 -28.06 17.22
CA HIS A 113 -27.21 -27.80 18.66
C HIS A 113 -26.20 -26.69 19.03
N PHE A 114 -25.24 -26.34 18.15
CA PHE A 114 -24.35 -25.20 18.37
C PHE A 114 -24.85 -23.88 17.74
N VAL A 115 -26.05 -23.84 17.14
CA VAL A 115 -26.54 -22.65 16.43
C VAL A 115 -27.86 -22.18 17.02
N PHE A 116 -27.86 -21.01 17.66
CA PHE A 116 -29.02 -20.44 18.33
C PHE A 116 -29.54 -19.20 17.57
N PRO A 117 -30.70 -19.28 16.88
CA PRO A 117 -31.28 -18.13 16.20
C PRO A 117 -31.91 -17.16 17.22
N LEU A 118 -31.50 -15.89 17.14
CA LEU A 118 -32.12 -14.79 17.88
C LEU A 118 -33.14 -14.05 16.99
N PRO A 119 -34.26 -13.55 17.57
CA PRO A 119 -35.27 -12.77 16.87
C PRO A 119 -34.77 -11.37 16.46
N LEU A 120 -35.43 -10.78 15.46
CA LEU A 120 -35.16 -9.40 15.01
C LEU A 120 -36.07 -8.42 15.74
N ASN A 121 -35.51 -7.35 16.30
CA ASN A 121 -36.24 -6.30 17.03
C ASN A 121 -37.01 -6.80 18.28
N ASP A 122 -36.53 -7.87 18.92
CA ASP A 122 -37.00 -8.35 20.21
C ASP A 122 -35.79 -8.49 21.15
N PRO A 123 -35.83 -7.96 22.40
CA PRO A 123 -34.76 -8.15 23.37
C PRO A 123 -34.65 -9.59 23.90
N VAL A 124 -33.43 -10.13 23.92
CA VAL A 124 -33.08 -11.41 24.55
C VAL A 124 -31.96 -11.16 25.55
N VAL A 125 -32.07 -11.71 26.76
CA VAL A 125 -30.98 -11.69 27.74
C VAL A 125 -30.08 -12.90 27.51
N VAL A 126 -28.81 -12.65 27.24
CA VAL A 126 -27.75 -13.69 27.17
C VAL A 126 -26.74 -13.36 28.27
N ASP A 127 -26.40 -14.33 29.11
CA ASP A 127 -25.39 -14.19 30.19
C ASP A 127 -25.57 -12.91 31.05
N GLY A 128 -26.82 -12.50 31.31
CA GLY A 128 -27.18 -11.30 32.06
C GLY A 128 -27.11 -9.97 31.28
N CYS A 129 -26.69 -9.98 30.02
CA CYS A 129 -26.67 -8.81 29.13
C CYS A 129 -27.87 -8.81 28.18
N GLU A 130 -28.48 -7.65 27.91
CA GLU A 130 -29.54 -7.54 26.92
C GLU A 130 -28.95 -7.45 25.51
N VAL A 131 -29.45 -8.26 24.58
CA VAL A 131 -29.04 -8.30 23.17
C VAL A 131 -30.28 -8.13 22.28
N ILE A 132 -30.21 -7.17 21.34
CA ILE A 132 -31.23 -6.95 20.30
C ILE A 132 -30.56 -7.01 18.93
N LEU A 133 -31.19 -7.68 17.97
CA LEU A 133 -30.75 -7.71 16.58
C LEU A 133 -31.57 -6.72 15.75
N VAL A 134 -30.89 -5.80 15.05
CA VAL A 134 -31.49 -4.88 14.07
C VAL A 134 -30.91 -5.18 12.69
N ASP A 135 -31.70 -5.04 11.63
CA ASP A 135 -31.24 -5.30 10.26
C ASP A 135 -30.06 -4.38 9.86
N ALA A 136 -29.05 -4.93 9.18
CA ALA A 136 -27.85 -4.21 8.75
C ALA A 136 -27.92 -3.67 7.30
N ASN A 137 -28.98 -4.02 6.54
CA ASN A 137 -29.20 -3.67 5.13
C ASN A 137 -28.03 -4.04 4.19
N HIS A 138 -27.16 -4.94 4.65
CA HIS A 138 -25.98 -5.44 3.94
C HIS A 138 -26.37 -6.61 3.03
N CYS A 139 -26.58 -7.80 3.59
CA CYS A 139 -27.08 -8.97 2.88
C CYS A 139 -28.29 -9.56 3.61
N PRO A 140 -29.09 -10.43 2.97
CA PRO A 140 -30.16 -11.16 3.65
C PRO A 140 -29.66 -11.86 4.92
N GLY A 141 -30.30 -11.59 6.05
CA GLY A 141 -29.93 -12.12 7.36
C GLY A 141 -28.80 -11.38 8.10
N ALA A 142 -28.22 -10.32 7.52
CA ALA A 142 -27.19 -9.52 8.18
C ALA A 142 -27.79 -8.62 9.28
N VAL A 143 -27.17 -8.66 10.47
CA VAL A 143 -27.65 -7.94 11.65
C VAL A 143 -26.57 -7.13 12.35
N GLN A 144 -27.01 -5.97 12.85
CA GLN A 144 -26.33 -5.16 13.83
C GLN A 144 -26.76 -5.66 15.22
N PHE A 145 -25.81 -5.90 16.11
CA PHE A 145 -26.09 -6.27 17.49
C PHE A 145 -26.08 -5.03 18.39
N LEU A 146 -27.14 -4.85 19.16
CA LEU A 146 -27.24 -3.82 20.20
C LEU A 146 -27.13 -4.50 21.56
N PHE A 147 -26.08 -4.18 22.32
CA PHE A 147 -25.78 -4.79 23.62
C PHE A 147 -25.98 -3.78 24.77
N LYS A 148 -26.81 -4.11 25.76
CA LYS A 148 -26.83 -3.41 27.07
C LYS A 148 -26.13 -4.30 28.09
N VAL A 149 -24.97 -3.87 28.59
CA VAL A 149 -24.13 -4.61 29.53
C VAL A 149 -24.30 -4.00 30.93
N PRO A 150 -24.71 -4.77 31.96
CA PRO A 150 -24.90 -4.25 33.31
C PRO A 150 -23.55 -3.93 33.97
N THR A 151 -23.46 -2.77 34.63
CA THR A 151 -22.26 -2.36 35.37
C THR A 151 -22.41 -2.62 36.87
N LYS A 152 -21.28 -2.62 37.59
CA LYS A 152 -21.24 -2.73 39.07
C LYS A 152 -22.01 -1.62 39.81
N ASN A 153 -22.36 -0.53 39.12
CA ASN A 153 -23.01 0.65 39.71
C ASN A 153 -24.54 0.66 39.47
N GLY A 154 -25.11 -0.40 38.88
CA GLY A 154 -26.55 -0.49 38.58
C GLY A 154 -27.00 0.25 37.31
N SER A 155 -26.10 0.96 36.63
CA SER A 155 -26.31 1.49 35.27
C SER A 155 -25.86 0.48 34.20
N PHE A 156 -26.24 0.72 32.94
CA PHE A 156 -25.83 -0.08 31.78
C PHE A 156 -24.87 0.68 30.87
N GLU A 157 -23.87 -0.02 30.32
CA GLU A 157 -23.12 0.43 29.14
C GLU A 157 -23.83 -0.05 27.87
N ARG A 158 -23.85 0.78 26.83
CA ARG A 158 -24.54 0.52 25.56
C ARG A 158 -23.52 0.42 24.42
N TYR A 159 -23.47 -0.72 23.75
CA TYR A 159 -22.58 -0.95 22.61
C TYR A 159 -23.36 -1.33 21.34
N VAL A 160 -23.01 -0.70 20.21
CA VAL A 160 -23.55 -1.04 18.89
C VAL A 160 -22.46 -1.74 18.10
N HIS A 161 -22.69 -2.98 17.65
CA HIS A 161 -21.78 -3.68 16.74
C HIS A 161 -22.44 -3.85 15.37
N THR A 162 -21.98 -3.10 14.37
CA THR A 162 -22.66 -3.03 13.06
C THR A 162 -22.55 -4.30 12.24
N GLY A 163 -21.55 -5.15 12.52
CA GLY A 163 -21.08 -6.11 11.52
C GLY A 163 -20.62 -5.35 10.28
N ASP A 164 -20.95 -5.87 9.10
CA ASP A 164 -20.91 -5.11 7.85
C ASP A 164 -22.30 -4.52 7.58
N CYS A 165 -22.37 -3.25 7.17
CA CYS A 165 -23.62 -2.49 7.23
C CYS A 165 -23.75 -1.43 6.13
N ARG A 166 -24.92 -1.37 5.47
CA ARG A 166 -25.32 -0.25 4.60
C ARG A 166 -26.32 0.63 5.34
N TYR A 167 -25.82 1.65 6.02
CA TYR A 167 -26.68 2.66 6.65
C TYR A 167 -27.67 3.26 5.64
N CYS A 168 -28.93 3.39 6.06
CA CYS A 168 -29.98 4.04 5.31
C CYS A 168 -30.90 4.84 6.26
N ASN A 169 -31.46 5.95 5.80
CA ASN A 169 -32.18 6.89 6.68
C ASN A 169 -33.41 6.28 7.39
N SER A 170 -33.99 5.20 6.88
CA SER A 170 -35.06 4.45 7.57
C SER A 170 -34.60 3.76 8.87
N MET A 171 -33.29 3.53 9.07
CA MET A 171 -32.77 3.04 10.35
C MET A 171 -33.07 3.99 11.51
N LYS A 172 -33.20 5.31 11.25
CA LYS A 172 -33.60 6.29 12.28
C LYS A 172 -35.03 6.09 12.79
N LEU A 173 -35.85 5.27 12.13
CA LEU A 173 -37.22 4.93 12.55
C LEU A 173 -37.28 3.69 13.47
N ASN A 174 -36.17 2.99 13.68
CA ASN A 174 -36.11 1.84 14.58
C ASN A 174 -36.02 2.31 16.05
N SER A 175 -37.00 1.97 16.87
CA SER A 175 -37.06 2.39 18.28
C SER A 175 -35.83 1.95 19.08
N TYR A 176 -35.46 0.68 19.00
CA TYR A 176 -34.31 0.12 19.71
C TYR A 176 -32.98 0.77 19.29
N LEU A 177 -32.85 1.19 18.03
CA LEU A 177 -31.65 1.91 17.58
C LEU A 177 -31.61 3.36 18.09
N ASN A 178 -32.77 4.00 18.33
CA ASN A 178 -32.85 5.29 19.02
C ASN A 178 -32.50 5.16 20.52
N ASP A 179 -32.84 4.04 21.17
CA ASP A 179 -32.42 3.74 22.55
C ASP A 179 -30.89 3.61 22.72
N PHE A 180 -30.13 3.60 21.62
CA PHE A 180 -28.66 3.56 21.58
C PHE A 180 -28.03 4.89 21.14
N VAL A 181 -28.79 5.98 21.02
CA VAL A 181 -28.23 7.33 20.86
C VAL A 181 -27.46 7.72 22.15
N GLY A 182 -26.24 8.21 21.99
CA GLY A 182 -25.28 8.42 23.08
C GLY A 182 -24.64 7.13 23.61
N CYS A 183 -24.56 6.07 22.80
CA CYS A 183 -23.91 4.81 23.17
C CYS A 183 -22.41 4.98 23.50
N ASP A 184 -21.90 4.09 24.34
CA ASP A 184 -20.54 4.17 24.88
C ASP A 184 -19.49 3.82 23.84
N ALA A 185 -19.78 2.85 22.96
CA ALA A 185 -19.00 2.61 21.75
C ALA A 185 -19.82 2.05 20.59
N ILE A 186 -19.43 2.44 19.37
CA ILE A 186 -19.82 1.75 18.14
C ILE A 186 -18.63 0.99 17.54
N PHE A 187 -18.81 -0.29 17.27
CA PHE A 187 -17.92 -1.12 16.45
C PHE A 187 -18.42 -1.01 15.01
N LEU A 188 -17.68 -0.25 14.19
CA LEU A 188 -18.17 0.33 12.94
C LEU A 188 -17.48 -0.25 11.71
N ASP A 189 -18.29 -0.78 10.78
CA ASP A 189 -17.89 -1.07 9.39
C ASP A 189 -17.14 0.13 8.81
N THR A 190 -15.87 -0.08 8.51
CA THR A 190 -14.93 0.97 8.10
C THR A 190 -14.40 0.74 6.68
N THR A 191 -15.00 -0.22 5.95
CA THR A 191 -14.59 -0.71 4.62
C THR A 191 -14.37 0.41 3.59
N TYR A 192 -15.27 1.39 3.56
CA TYR A 192 -15.17 2.57 2.67
C TYR A 192 -14.99 3.89 3.43
N CYS A 193 -14.37 3.87 4.61
CA CYS A 193 -14.03 5.06 5.39
C CYS A 193 -12.89 5.87 4.75
N ASN A 194 -13.17 6.48 3.58
CA ASN A 194 -12.28 7.37 2.87
C ASN A 194 -13.10 8.30 1.94
N PRO A 195 -12.86 9.64 1.93
CA PRO A 195 -13.59 10.60 1.09
C PRO A 195 -13.61 10.28 -0.41
N LYS A 196 -12.73 9.40 -0.91
CA LYS A 196 -12.74 8.94 -2.31
C LYS A 196 -13.93 8.02 -2.66
N PHE A 197 -14.65 7.49 -1.68
CA PHE A 197 -15.72 6.50 -1.84
C PHE A 197 -17.09 7.12 -1.58
N VAL A 198 -17.59 7.86 -2.57
CA VAL A 198 -18.95 8.42 -2.61
C VAL A 198 -19.68 7.83 -3.82
N PHE A 199 -19.92 6.52 -3.77
CA PHE A 199 -20.65 5.79 -4.80
C PHE A 199 -22.18 5.95 -4.67
N PRO A 200 -22.94 5.73 -5.77
CA PRO A 200 -24.40 5.73 -5.79
C PRO A 200 -25.10 4.89 -4.70
N SER A 201 -26.41 5.11 -4.57
CA SER A 201 -27.27 4.22 -3.79
C SER A 201 -27.37 2.83 -4.42
N GLN A 202 -27.86 1.86 -3.64
CA GLN A 202 -28.21 0.54 -4.16
C GLN A 202 -29.29 0.67 -5.24
N GLU A 203 -30.26 1.57 -5.06
CA GLU A 203 -31.38 1.83 -5.96
C GLU A 203 -30.91 2.38 -7.30
N GLU A 204 -30.07 3.42 -7.33
CA GLU A 204 -29.54 3.98 -8.59
C GLU A 204 -28.70 2.91 -9.33
N SER A 205 -27.98 2.06 -8.60
CA SER A 205 -27.20 0.97 -9.17
C SER A 205 -28.07 -0.16 -9.75
N VAL A 206 -29.20 -0.47 -9.09
CA VAL A 206 -30.20 -1.43 -9.59
C VAL A 206 -30.95 -0.88 -10.80
N ASP A 207 -31.39 0.37 -10.75
CA ASP A 207 -32.04 1.08 -11.87
C ASP A 207 -31.14 1.09 -13.11
N TYR A 208 -29.83 1.33 -12.93
CA TYR A 208 -28.86 1.23 -14.01
C TYR A 208 -28.84 -0.16 -14.65
N VAL A 209 -28.66 -1.23 -13.87
CA VAL A 209 -28.64 -2.62 -14.40
C VAL A 209 -29.95 -2.95 -15.12
N VAL A 210 -31.09 -2.68 -14.50
CA VAL A 210 -32.42 -2.91 -15.08
C VAL A 210 -32.59 -2.14 -16.39
N SER A 211 -32.16 -0.87 -16.46
CA SER A 211 -32.26 -0.05 -17.67
C SER A 211 -31.40 -0.58 -18.82
N VAL A 212 -30.21 -1.13 -18.53
CA VAL A 212 -29.33 -1.72 -19.55
C VAL A 212 -29.89 -3.06 -20.05
N VAL A 213 -30.38 -3.94 -19.16
CA VAL A 213 -31.01 -5.22 -19.55
C VAL A 213 -32.28 -4.98 -20.37
N ASP A 214 -33.14 -4.05 -19.95
CA ASP A 214 -34.38 -3.70 -20.67
C ASP A 214 -34.09 -3.05 -22.04
N ARG A 215 -33.14 -2.11 -22.11
CA ARG A 215 -32.76 -1.44 -23.37
C ARG A 215 -32.16 -2.44 -24.37
N ILE A 216 -31.11 -3.16 -23.99
CA ILE A 216 -30.41 -4.07 -24.91
C ILE A 216 -31.31 -5.28 -25.26
N GLY A 217 -32.16 -5.74 -24.32
CA GLY A 217 -33.17 -6.77 -24.57
C GLY A 217 -34.34 -6.34 -25.47
N LYS A 218 -34.45 -5.05 -25.81
CA LYS A 218 -35.37 -4.51 -26.83
C LYS A 218 -34.66 -4.24 -28.17
N GLU A 219 -33.40 -3.82 -28.13
CA GLU A 219 -32.55 -3.62 -29.32
C GLU A 219 -32.26 -4.95 -30.04
N PHE A 220 -31.99 -6.02 -29.29
CA PHE A 220 -31.73 -7.36 -29.81
C PHE A 220 -32.95 -8.25 -29.58
N LYS A 221 -33.43 -8.93 -30.64
CA LYS A 221 -34.47 -9.96 -30.48
C LYS A 221 -34.02 -10.99 -29.45
N GLU A 222 -34.94 -11.38 -28.59
CA GLU A 222 -34.68 -12.37 -27.54
C GLU A 222 -34.09 -13.65 -28.14
N LYS A 223 -33.14 -14.26 -27.42
CA LYS A 223 -32.17 -15.28 -27.87
C LYS A 223 -30.91 -14.81 -28.62
N LYS A 224 -30.77 -13.53 -29.04
CA LYS A 224 -29.50 -13.04 -29.62
C LYS A 224 -28.49 -12.46 -28.63
N VAL A 225 -28.91 -12.11 -27.41
CA VAL A 225 -28.06 -11.52 -26.36
C VAL A 225 -28.12 -12.33 -25.06
N LEU A 226 -26.96 -12.51 -24.41
CA LEU A 226 -26.82 -13.09 -23.08
C LEU A 226 -26.37 -12.02 -22.07
N PHE A 227 -27.08 -11.92 -20.96
CA PHE A 227 -26.71 -11.08 -19.82
C PHE A 227 -26.05 -11.95 -18.74
N LEU A 228 -24.88 -11.53 -18.23
CA LEU A 228 -24.14 -12.22 -17.18
C LEU A 228 -24.06 -11.33 -15.94
N VAL A 229 -24.58 -11.77 -14.79
CA VAL A 229 -24.51 -11.01 -13.53
C VAL A 229 -23.53 -11.70 -12.58
N ALA A 230 -22.41 -11.04 -12.26
CA ALA A 230 -21.43 -11.58 -11.32
C ALA A 230 -21.93 -11.48 -9.87
N THR A 231 -21.97 -12.60 -9.16
CA THR A 231 -22.33 -12.63 -7.72
C THR A 231 -21.38 -13.52 -6.92
N TYR A 232 -21.46 -13.40 -5.60
CA TYR A 232 -20.94 -14.37 -4.64
C TYR A 232 -22.11 -15.05 -3.90
N VAL A 233 -21.84 -15.60 -2.71
CA VAL A 233 -22.74 -16.51 -1.97
C VAL A 233 -24.10 -15.85 -1.67
N VAL A 234 -24.11 -14.68 -1.02
CA VAL A 234 -25.30 -13.85 -0.71
C VAL A 234 -24.94 -12.35 -0.73
N GLY A 235 -25.88 -11.46 -1.05
CA GLY A 235 -25.73 -9.98 -1.02
C GLY A 235 -26.21 -9.25 -2.29
N LYS A 236 -26.33 -9.94 -3.43
CA LYS A 236 -26.70 -9.34 -4.74
C LYS A 236 -28.14 -9.60 -5.17
N GLU A 237 -28.93 -10.31 -4.36
CA GLU A 237 -30.26 -10.82 -4.72
C GLU A 237 -31.23 -9.68 -5.07
N LYS A 238 -31.09 -8.50 -4.44
CA LYS A 238 -31.83 -7.27 -4.76
C LYS A 238 -31.71 -6.87 -6.24
N ILE A 239 -30.54 -7.08 -6.87
CA ILE A 239 -30.35 -6.85 -8.31
C ILE A 239 -31.07 -7.93 -9.13
N LEU A 240 -30.93 -9.19 -8.76
CA LEU A 240 -31.49 -10.33 -9.50
C LEU A 240 -33.02 -10.29 -9.52
N VAL A 241 -33.63 -10.05 -8.36
CA VAL A 241 -35.09 -9.94 -8.19
C VAL A 241 -35.65 -8.74 -8.95
N GLU A 242 -35.00 -7.57 -8.88
CA GLU A 242 -35.47 -6.38 -9.61
C GLU A 242 -35.31 -6.51 -11.13
N VAL A 243 -34.22 -7.11 -11.62
CA VAL A 243 -34.07 -7.45 -13.05
C VAL A 243 -35.18 -8.41 -13.48
N ALA A 244 -35.45 -9.46 -12.71
CA ALA A 244 -36.51 -10.40 -13.04
C ALA A 244 -37.90 -9.74 -13.09
N ARG A 245 -38.24 -9.01 -12.03
CA ARG A 245 -39.55 -8.36 -11.84
C ARG A 245 -39.81 -7.26 -12.87
N ARG A 246 -38.79 -6.45 -13.22
CA ARG A 246 -38.96 -5.28 -14.10
C ARG A 246 -38.70 -5.59 -15.57
N CYS A 247 -37.71 -6.44 -15.88
CA CYS A 247 -37.46 -6.88 -17.26
C CYS A 247 -38.33 -8.08 -17.68
N LYS A 248 -39.08 -8.69 -16.74
CA LYS A 248 -39.93 -9.88 -16.94
C LYS A 248 -39.18 -11.10 -17.49
N ARG A 249 -37.96 -11.32 -17.01
CA ARG A 249 -37.08 -12.45 -17.37
C ARG A 249 -36.91 -13.39 -16.18
N LYS A 250 -36.87 -14.71 -16.42
CA LYS A 250 -36.32 -15.65 -15.45
C LYS A 250 -34.82 -15.39 -15.26
N ILE A 251 -34.25 -15.76 -14.13
CA ILE A 251 -32.81 -15.71 -13.84
C ILE A 251 -32.28 -17.14 -13.74
N PHE A 252 -31.32 -17.51 -14.58
CA PHE A 252 -30.63 -18.80 -14.46
C PHE A 252 -29.58 -18.75 -13.35
N VAL A 253 -29.55 -19.80 -12.53
CA VAL A 253 -28.62 -20.02 -11.43
C VAL A 253 -28.18 -21.49 -11.41
N ASP A 254 -26.96 -21.76 -10.95
CA ASP A 254 -26.55 -23.15 -10.69
C ASP A 254 -27.32 -23.75 -9.49
N GLY A 255 -27.32 -25.08 -9.37
CA GLY A 255 -28.06 -25.79 -8.32
C GLY A 255 -27.65 -25.40 -6.89
N ARG A 256 -26.38 -25.07 -6.64
CA ARG A 256 -25.89 -24.63 -5.32
C ARG A 256 -26.36 -23.21 -4.99
N LYS A 257 -26.40 -22.32 -5.98
CA LYS A 257 -26.99 -20.99 -5.81
C LYS A 257 -28.51 -21.08 -5.65
N MET A 258 -29.17 -22.03 -6.30
CA MET A 258 -30.60 -22.32 -6.07
C MET A 258 -30.87 -22.83 -4.65
N GLU A 259 -30.06 -23.74 -4.11
CA GLU A 259 -30.16 -24.17 -2.69
C GLU A 259 -30.09 -22.98 -1.73
N ILE A 260 -29.14 -22.07 -1.94
CA ILE A 260 -29.02 -20.84 -1.14
C ILE A 260 -30.25 -19.94 -1.31
N LEU A 261 -30.74 -19.72 -2.54
CA LEU A 261 -31.92 -18.92 -2.81
C LEU A 261 -33.20 -19.51 -2.19
N ASN A 262 -33.30 -20.84 -2.10
CA ASN A 262 -34.38 -21.52 -1.38
C ASN A 262 -34.33 -21.21 0.12
N VAL A 263 -33.14 -21.25 0.75
CA VAL A 263 -32.94 -20.85 2.15
C VAL A 263 -33.29 -19.38 2.37
N LEU A 264 -32.96 -18.50 1.41
CA LEU A 264 -33.33 -17.08 1.43
C LEU A 264 -34.82 -16.80 1.17
N GLY A 265 -35.65 -17.82 0.94
CA GLY A 265 -37.09 -17.70 0.69
C GLY A 265 -37.49 -17.49 -0.78
N TYR A 266 -36.54 -17.18 -1.67
CA TYR A 266 -36.80 -16.88 -3.09
C TYR A 266 -37.16 -18.11 -3.95
N GLY A 267 -37.10 -19.33 -3.40
CA GLY A 267 -37.41 -20.57 -4.12
C GLY A 267 -38.86 -20.68 -4.62
N GLY A 268 -39.79 -19.99 -3.97
CA GLY A 268 -41.22 -20.03 -4.35
C GLY A 268 -41.58 -19.16 -5.56
N ASP A 269 -40.78 -18.14 -5.89
CA ASP A 269 -41.21 -17.00 -6.72
C ASP A 269 -41.31 -17.31 -8.22
N LYS A 270 -40.85 -18.49 -8.68
CA LYS A 270 -40.68 -18.87 -10.10
C LYS A 270 -39.80 -17.91 -10.93
N VAL A 271 -39.16 -16.96 -10.27
CA VAL A 271 -38.19 -15.99 -10.81
C VAL A 271 -36.88 -16.66 -11.21
N PHE A 272 -36.41 -17.60 -10.38
CA PHE A 272 -35.16 -18.33 -10.61
C PHE A 272 -35.41 -19.65 -11.33
N THR A 273 -34.42 -20.15 -12.05
CA THR A 273 -34.44 -21.46 -12.72
C THR A 273 -33.05 -22.10 -12.75
N VAL A 274 -33.02 -23.43 -12.77
CA VAL A 274 -31.81 -24.25 -13.04
C VAL A 274 -31.78 -24.79 -14.47
N ASP A 275 -32.80 -24.50 -15.29
CA ASP A 275 -32.77 -24.75 -16.73
C ASP A 275 -32.20 -23.53 -17.45
N GLU A 276 -31.05 -23.71 -18.07
CA GLU A 276 -30.37 -22.63 -18.79
C GLU A 276 -31.15 -22.13 -20.01
N SER A 277 -31.95 -23.00 -20.64
CA SER A 277 -32.71 -22.67 -21.85
C SER A 277 -33.91 -21.74 -21.59
N GLU A 278 -34.36 -21.66 -20.33
CA GLU A 278 -35.46 -20.79 -19.89
C GLU A 278 -35.05 -19.32 -19.69
N SER A 279 -33.75 -18.99 -19.72
CA SER A 279 -33.27 -17.62 -19.43
C SER A 279 -32.06 -17.22 -20.26
N ASN A 280 -32.03 -15.94 -20.65
CA ASN A 280 -30.84 -15.27 -21.18
C ASN A 280 -30.20 -14.29 -20.17
N VAL A 281 -30.47 -14.48 -18.87
CA VAL A 281 -29.86 -13.74 -17.76
C VAL A 281 -29.26 -14.75 -16.78
N HIS A 282 -27.96 -14.99 -16.87
CA HIS A 282 -27.25 -16.03 -16.10
C HIS A 282 -26.47 -15.40 -14.95
N VAL A 283 -26.58 -15.97 -13.76
CA VAL A 283 -25.68 -15.65 -12.63
C VAL A 283 -24.36 -16.39 -12.82
N VAL A 284 -23.24 -15.69 -12.59
CA VAL A 284 -21.89 -16.26 -12.77
C VAL A 284 -20.95 -15.91 -11.62
N GLY A 285 -19.91 -16.72 -11.45
CA GLY A 285 -18.76 -16.37 -10.64
C GLY A 285 -17.99 -15.19 -11.24
N TRP A 286 -17.43 -14.33 -10.39
CA TRP A 286 -16.71 -13.11 -10.80
C TRP A 286 -15.59 -13.34 -11.82
N ASN A 287 -14.86 -14.44 -11.68
CA ASN A 287 -13.76 -14.88 -12.55
C ASN A 287 -14.19 -15.06 -14.03
N VAL A 288 -15.48 -15.23 -14.30
CA VAL A 288 -16.04 -15.28 -15.65
C VAL A 288 -15.99 -13.92 -16.35
N LEU A 289 -16.14 -12.81 -15.61
CA LEU A 289 -16.12 -11.44 -16.15
C LEU A 289 -14.76 -10.75 -16.00
N GLY A 290 -13.97 -11.07 -14.98
CA GLY A 290 -12.63 -10.48 -14.82
C GLY A 290 -12.00 -10.66 -13.45
N GLU A 291 -10.83 -10.04 -13.29
CA GLU A 291 -10.08 -9.96 -12.03
C GLU A 291 -9.92 -8.49 -11.61
N THR A 292 -9.97 -8.17 -10.31
CA THR A 292 -9.94 -6.79 -9.81
C THR A 292 -8.55 -6.21 -9.53
N TRP A 293 -7.48 -7.02 -9.57
CA TRP A 293 -6.19 -6.64 -8.99
C TRP A 293 -5.06 -6.43 -10.02
N PRO A 294 -4.26 -5.34 -9.95
CA PRO A 294 -4.42 -4.16 -9.09
C PRO A 294 -5.40 -3.11 -9.68
N TYR A 295 -6.11 -3.47 -10.75
CA TYR A 295 -7.20 -2.74 -11.42
C TYR A 295 -8.07 -3.76 -12.16
N PHE A 296 -9.32 -3.43 -12.48
CA PHE A 296 -10.20 -4.38 -13.17
C PHE A 296 -9.68 -4.78 -14.56
N ARG A 297 -9.52 -6.08 -14.77
CA ARG A 297 -9.06 -6.73 -16.00
C ARG A 297 -10.19 -7.57 -16.60
N PRO A 298 -10.85 -7.11 -17.68
CA PRO A 298 -11.89 -7.85 -18.38
C PRO A 298 -11.43 -9.24 -18.87
N ASN A 299 -12.20 -10.29 -18.56
CA ASN A 299 -12.01 -11.63 -19.11
C ASN A 299 -12.77 -11.79 -20.44
N PHE A 300 -12.45 -10.93 -21.42
CA PHE A 300 -13.05 -10.98 -22.76
C PHE A 300 -12.81 -12.32 -23.48
N VAL A 301 -11.81 -13.11 -23.06
CA VAL A 301 -11.53 -14.45 -23.62
C VAL A 301 -12.60 -15.43 -23.15
N ARG A 302 -12.80 -15.63 -21.83
CA ARG A 302 -13.84 -16.55 -21.34
C ARG A 302 -15.25 -16.11 -21.73
N MET A 303 -15.51 -14.80 -21.76
CA MET A 303 -16.79 -14.30 -22.28
C MET A 303 -16.97 -14.61 -23.77
N LYS A 304 -15.93 -14.51 -24.59
CA LYS A 304 -16.00 -14.88 -26.01
C LYS A 304 -16.24 -16.39 -26.18
N GLU A 305 -15.55 -17.23 -25.40
CA GLU A 305 -15.79 -18.67 -25.39
C GLU A 305 -17.27 -18.97 -25.08
N ILE A 306 -17.83 -18.38 -24.02
CA ILE A 306 -19.25 -18.55 -23.65
C ILE A 306 -20.20 -18.09 -24.78
N MET A 307 -19.83 -17.02 -25.50
CA MET A 307 -20.61 -16.51 -26.63
C MET A 307 -20.66 -17.50 -27.80
N GLU A 308 -19.52 -18.11 -28.14
CA GLU A 308 -19.40 -19.10 -29.21
C GLU A 308 -19.96 -20.47 -28.79
N GLU A 309 -19.70 -20.91 -27.55
CA GLU A 309 -20.19 -22.14 -26.90
C GLU A 309 -21.73 -22.19 -26.84
N LYS A 310 -22.37 -21.05 -26.55
CA LYS A 310 -23.83 -20.96 -26.38
C LYS A 310 -24.56 -20.29 -27.56
N GLY A 311 -23.85 -19.92 -28.63
CA GLY A 311 -24.44 -19.40 -29.87
C GLY A 311 -25.10 -18.02 -29.79
N TYR A 312 -24.62 -17.13 -28.92
CA TYR A 312 -25.13 -15.75 -28.81
C TYR A 312 -24.38 -14.78 -29.73
N GLU A 313 -25.02 -13.68 -30.13
CA GLU A 313 -24.42 -12.63 -30.98
C GLU A 313 -23.83 -11.46 -30.17
N LYS A 314 -24.23 -11.33 -28.90
CA LYS A 314 -23.75 -10.30 -27.96
C LYS A 314 -23.76 -10.83 -26.52
N ILE A 315 -22.76 -10.44 -25.72
CA ILE A 315 -22.77 -10.64 -24.26
C ILE A 315 -22.64 -9.30 -23.52
N VAL A 316 -23.42 -9.15 -22.44
CA VAL A 316 -23.40 -8.00 -21.54
C VAL A 316 -23.17 -8.50 -20.10
N GLY A 317 -21.97 -8.30 -19.57
CA GLY A 317 -21.60 -8.61 -18.19
C GLY A 317 -21.88 -7.44 -17.24
N PHE A 318 -22.26 -7.74 -16.00
CA PHE A 318 -22.39 -6.78 -14.91
C PHE A 318 -21.52 -7.21 -13.71
N VAL A 319 -20.69 -6.30 -13.22
CA VAL A 319 -19.85 -6.48 -12.02
C VAL A 319 -20.34 -5.52 -10.93
N PRO A 320 -21.26 -5.96 -10.04
CA PRO A 320 -21.85 -5.12 -8.99
C PRO A 320 -20.96 -5.04 -7.74
N THR A 321 -20.11 -4.01 -7.66
CA THR A 321 -19.17 -3.79 -6.54
C THR A 321 -18.73 -2.34 -6.36
N GLY A 322 -18.67 -1.88 -5.10
CA GLY A 322 -18.02 -0.61 -4.73
C GLY A 322 -16.50 -0.59 -5.02
N TRP A 323 -15.82 -1.73 -5.12
CA TRP A 323 -14.37 -1.81 -5.38
C TRP A 323 -13.96 -1.26 -6.76
N THR A 324 -14.87 -1.23 -7.74
CA THR A 324 -14.60 -0.71 -9.10
C THR A 324 -14.95 0.77 -9.27
N TYR A 325 -15.25 1.49 -8.18
CA TYR A 325 -15.55 2.92 -8.24
C TYR A 325 -14.28 3.77 -8.49
N GLU A 326 -14.15 4.31 -9.70
CA GLU A 326 -13.13 5.29 -10.09
C GLU A 326 -13.77 6.68 -10.22
N ILE A 327 -13.23 7.71 -9.56
CA ILE A 327 -13.76 9.11 -9.55
C ILE A 327 -13.77 9.77 -10.96
N LYS A 328 -13.23 9.13 -12.00
CA LYS A 328 -13.03 9.73 -13.32
C LYS A 328 -14.30 9.74 -14.19
N ARG A 329 -15.11 10.79 -13.99
CA ARG A 329 -16.10 11.38 -14.92
C ARG A 329 -17.33 10.57 -15.35
N ASN A 330 -17.46 9.27 -15.06
CA ASN A 330 -18.69 8.51 -15.32
C ASN A 330 -19.13 7.71 -14.09
N LYS A 331 -20.41 7.82 -13.69
CA LYS A 331 -20.97 7.05 -12.55
C LYS A 331 -20.89 5.53 -12.74
N PHE A 332 -20.99 5.07 -13.98
CA PHE A 332 -20.96 3.66 -14.36
C PHE A 332 -19.95 3.50 -15.49
N ALA A 333 -18.87 2.76 -15.25
CA ALA A 333 -17.81 2.56 -16.24
C ALA A 333 -18.09 1.30 -17.08
N VAL A 334 -17.94 1.38 -18.39
CA VAL A 334 -18.13 0.23 -19.29
C VAL A 334 -16.79 -0.11 -19.96
N ARG A 335 -16.47 -1.41 -20.02
CA ARG A 335 -15.34 -1.95 -20.78
C ARG A 335 -15.91 -2.78 -21.93
N SER A 336 -15.68 -2.34 -23.16
CA SER A 336 -16.25 -2.98 -24.35
C SER A 336 -15.16 -3.52 -25.27
N LYS A 337 -15.41 -4.66 -25.91
CA LYS A 337 -14.61 -5.23 -27.00
C LYS A 337 -15.50 -6.05 -27.91
N ASP A 338 -15.49 -5.76 -29.21
CA ASP A 338 -16.30 -6.45 -30.21
C ASP A 338 -17.79 -6.50 -29.78
N SER A 339 -18.45 -7.67 -29.82
CA SER A 339 -19.82 -7.85 -29.31
C SER A 339 -19.92 -8.07 -27.79
N ILE A 340 -18.93 -7.67 -27.00
CA ILE A 340 -18.87 -7.93 -25.55
C ILE A 340 -18.77 -6.62 -24.77
N GLU A 341 -19.69 -6.40 -23.84
CA GLU A 341 -19.73 -5.26 -22.92
C GLU A 341 -19.61 -5.76 -21.47
N ILE A 342 -18.83 -5.07 -20.63
CA ILE A 342 -18.79 -5.30 -19.18
C ILE A 342 -19.05 -3.99 -18.46
N HIS A 343 -20.16 -3.93 -17.72
CA HIS A 343 -20.57 -2.81 -16.90
C HIS A 343 -20.00 -2.97 -15.49
N LEU A 344 -19.16 -2.02 -15.08
CA LEU A 344 -18.68 -1.87 -13.71
C LEU A 344 -19.71 -1.02 -12.95
N VAL A 345 -20.48 -1.68 -12.08
CA VAL A 345 -21.63 -1.10 -11.39
C VAL A 345 -21.25 -0.90 -9.93
N PRO A 346 -21.17 0.34 -9.40
CA PRO A 346 -20.71 0.63 -8.05
C PRO A 346 -21.76 0.32 -6.96
N TYR A 347 -22.42 -0.85 -7.06
CA TYR A 347 -23.33 -1.39 -6.04
C TYR A 347 -22.53 -1.87 -4.83
N SER A 348 -22.92 -1.45 -3.63
CA SER A 348 -22.26 -1.81 -2.36
C SER A 348 -23.27 -2.15 -1.26
N GLU A 349 -23.07 -3.30 -0.63
CA GLU A 349 -23.70 -3.75 0.62
C GLU A 349 -23.09 -3.07 1.87
N HIS A 350 -22.06 -2.24 1.72
CA HIS A 350 -21.50 -1.42 2.80
C HIS A 350 -21.73 0.07 2.55
N SER A 351 -21.80 0.81 3.66
CA SER A 351 -21.91 2.27 3.71
C SER A 351 -20.77 2.98 2.97
N ASN A 352 -21.11 4.03 2.22
CA ASN A 352 -20.15 4.97 1.65
C ASN A 352 -19.63 5.96 2.72
N TYR A 353 -18.67 6.81 2.37
CA TYR A 353 -18.03 7.71 3.33
C TYR A 353 -19.00 8.67 4.05
N ASP A 354 -19.99 9.21 3.33
CA ASP A 354 -20.94 10.17 3.88
C ASP A 354 -22.06 9.48 4.68
N GLU A 355 -22.49 8.29 4.24
CA GLU A 355 -23.41 7.42 4.98
C GLU A 355 -22.83 7.00 6.34
N LEU A 356 -21.54 6.63 6.39
CA LEU A 356 -20.83 6.34 7.65
C LEU A 356 -20.83 7.55 8.59
N ARG A 357 -20.62 8.76 8.07
CA ARG A 357 -20.59 9.99 8.88
C ARG A 357 -21.98 10.38 9.38
N GLU A 358 -23.01 10.29 8.55
CA GLU A 358 -24.40 10.51 8.98
C GLU A 358 -24.87 9.46 10.00
N TYR A 359 -24.38 8.21 9.93
CA TYR A 359 -24.73 7.19 10.92
C TYR A 359 -24.09 7.45 12.29
N VAL A 360 -22.79 7.77 12.33
CA VAL A 360 -22.09 8.15 13.58
C VAL A 360 -22.70 9.42 14.17
N LYS A 361 -23.02 10.41 13.33
CA LYS A 361 -23.71 11.65 13.73
C LYS A 361 -25.12 11.43 14.28
N PHE A 362 -25.85 10.41 13.80
CA PHE A 362 -27.15 10.02 14.34
C PHE A 362 -27.03 9.36 15.72
N LEU A 363 -26.13 8.38 15.86
CA LEU A 363 -25.94 7.69 17.14
C LEU A 363 -25.16 8.50 18.18
N LYS A 364 -24.40 9.51 17.76
CA LYS A 364 -23.51 10.37 18.58
C LYS A 364 -22.76 9.58 19.69
N PRO A 365 -22.02 8.50 19.33
CA PRO A 365 -21.38 7.64 20.30
C PRO A 365 -20.26 8.37 21.04
N LYS A 366 -19.89 7.94 22.25
CA LYS A 366 -18.68 8.43 22.93
C LYS A 366 -17.43 8.01 22.15
N LYS A 367 -17.38 6.76 21.65
CA LYS A 367 -16.21 6.17 20.99
C LYS A 367 -16.56 5.43 19.70
N VAL A 368 -15.72 5.59 18.67
CA VAL A 368 -15.76 4.78 17.44
C VAL A 368 -14.60 3.78 17.46
N ILE A 369 -14.92 2.50 17.28
CA ILE A 369 -13.98 1.37 17.17
C ILE A 369 -14.07 0.85 15.73
N PRO A 370 -13.06 1.10 14.88
CA PRO A 370 -13.02 0.53 13.53
C PRO A 370 -12.98 -1.00 13.54
N THR A 371 -13.75 -1.65 12.66
CA THR A 371 -13.69 -3.11 12.43
C THR A 371 -12.83 -3.51 11.22
N VAL A 372 -12.64 -2.62 10.22
CA VAL A 372 -11.99 -2.93 8.93
C VAL A 372 -10.85 -1.95 8.60
N GLY A 373 -9.62 -2.47 8.43
CA GLY A 373 -8.41 -1.66 8.23
C GLY A 373 -7.12 -2.33 8.74
N MET A 374 -5.96 -1.71 8.46
CA MET A 374 -4.65 -2.24 8.87
C MET A 374 -4.36 -1.97 10.36
N ASP A 375 -3.69 -2.90 11.05
CA ASP A 375 -3.30 -2.80 12.47
C ASP A 375 -4.47 -2.51 13.45
N ILE A 376 -5.70 -2.92 13.13
CA ILE A 376 -6.89 -2.69 13.99
C ILE A 376 -6.87 -3.48 15.30
N GLU A 377 -6.15 -4.60 15.36
CA GLU A 377 -5.93 -5.39 16.59
C GLU A 377 -5.29 -4.56 17.72
N LYS A 378 -4.69 -3.41 17.39
CA LYS A 378 -4.09 -2.47 18.34
C LYS A 378 -4.95 -1.21 18.36
N LEU A 379 -5.67 -0.99 19.46
CA LEU A 379 -6.65 0.09 19.57
C LEU A 379 -6.06 1.48 19.27
N ASP A 380 -4.79 1.67 19.61
CA ASP A 380 -4.03 2.93 19.47
C ASP A 380 -3.06 2.89 18.28
N SER A 381 -3.42 2.16 17.21
CA SER A 381 -2.65 2.18 15.97
C SER A 381 -2.85 3.51 15.25
N LYS A 382 -1.77 4.02 14.62
CA LYS A 382 -1.80 5.25 13.80
C LYS A 382 -2.80 5.18 12.62
N HIS A 383 -3.25 3.97 12.28
CA HIS A 383 -4.30 3.72 11.30
C HIS A 383 -5.69 3.88 11.93
N ALA A 384 -5.95 3.25 13.08
CA ALA A 384 -7.19 3.46 13.85
C ALA A 384 -7.38 4.94 14.23
N ASP A 385 -6.32 5.65 14.65
CA ASP A 385 -6.36 7.11 14.89
C ASP A 385 -6.70 7.92 13.64
N LYS A 386 -6.31 7.43 12.45
CA LYS A 386 -6.62 8.11 11.18
C LYS A 386 -8.08 7.89 10.81
N LEU A 387 -8.61 6.68 11.00
CA LEU A 387 -10.03 6.36 10.79
C LEU A 387 -10.91 7.16 11.76
N ARG A 388 -10.60 7.15 13.07
CA ARG A 388 -11.32 7.92 14.10
C ARG A 388 -11.41 9.42 13.79
N ARG A 389 -10.36 10.02 13.23
CA ARG A 389 -10.33 11.45 12.84
C ARG A 389 -11.33 11.83 11.74
N HIS A 390 -11.87 10.90 10.97
CA HIS A 390 -12.97 11.20 10.03
C HIS A 390 -14.33 11.46 10.73
N PHE A 391 -14.41 11.16 12.03
CA PHE A 391 -15.60 11.31 12.89
C PHE A 391 -15.41 12.34 14.02
N ALA A 392 -14.32 13.12 14.02
CA ALA A 392 -14.18 14.26 14.91
C ALA A 392 -15.35 15.26 14.70
N GLY A 393 -15.86 15.84 15.79
CA GLY A 393 -17.08 16.64 15.81
C GLY A 393 -18.39 15.88 15.59
N LEU A 394 -18.36 14.54 15.40
CA LEU A 394 -19.56 13.69 15.25
C LEU A 394 -19.78 12.71 16.41
N VAL A 395 -18.79 12.60 17.31
CA VAL A 395 -18.83 11.82 18.56
C VAL A 395 -19.13 12.71 19.76
N ASP A 396 -19.47 12.14 20.92
CA ASP A 396 -19.62 12.94 22.15
C ASP A 396 -18.25 13.32 22.75
N GLU A 397 -17.66 14.39 22.21
CA GLU A 397 -16.39 14.92 22.69
C GLU A 397 -16.47 15.52 24.11
N MET A 398 -17.66 15.89 24.60
CA MET A 398 -17.83 16.41 25.97
C MET A 398 -17.70 15.29 27.01
N ALA A 399 -18.28 14.12 26.74
CA ALA A 399 -18.06 12.93 27.56
C ALA A 399 -16.56 12.57 27.61
N ASN A 400 -15.89 12.52 26.46
CA ASN A 400 -14.45 12.23 26.39
C ASN A 400 -13.58 13.26 27.13
N LYS A 401 -13.89 14.56 27.04
CA LYS A 401 -13.21 15.62 27.81
C LYS A 401 -13.45 15.46 29.32
N LYS A 402 -14.67 15.13 29.74
CA LYS A 402 -15.01 14.91 31.15
C LYS A 402 -14.25 13.72 31.73
N ASP A 403 -14.20 12.58 31.04
CA ASP A 403 -13.46 11.40 31.48
C ASP A 403 -11.94 11.65 31.52
N PHE A 404 -11.40 12.41 30.55
CA PHE A 404 -10.01 12.86 30.56
C PHE A 404 -9.68 13.72 31.79
N LEU A 405 -10.51 14.72 32.11
CA LEU A 405 -10.34 15.59 33.28
C LEU A 405 -10.49 14.83 34.61
N MET A 406 -11.47 13.93 34.71
CA MET A 406 -11.62 13.02 35.87
C MET A 406 -10.39 12.13 36.10
N GLY A 407 -9.62 11.84 35.04
CA GLY A 407 -8.33 11.15 35.14
C GLY A 407 -7.28 11.90 35.97
N PHE A 408 -7.25 13.24 35.90
CA PHE A 408 -6.31 14.05 36.70
C PHE A 408 -6.72 14.09 38.18
N HIS A 409 -8.02 14.18 38.48
CA HIS A 409 -8.51 14.25 39.86
C HIS A 409 -8.27 12.97 40.68
N ARG A 410 -8.06 11.81 40.03
CA ARG A 410 -7.63 10.57 40.72
C ARG A 410 -6.15 10.55 41.11
N GLY A 411 -5.33 11.50 40.65
CA GLY A 411 -3.88 11.46 40.84
C GLY A 411 -3.35 11.93 42.20
N ASN A 412 -4.18 12.55 43.05
CA ASN A 412 -3.68 13.38 44.17
C ASN A 412 -3.91 12.82 45.59
N TYR A 413 -3.95 11.50 45.75
CA TYR A 413 -3.75 10.81 47.04
C TYR A 413 -2.76 9.67 46.86
N GLY A 414 -1.49 9.92 47.20
CA GLY A 414 -0.44 8.92 47.14
C GLY A 414 -0.44 7.99 48.36
N GLY A 415 -0.70 6.70 48.14
CA GLY A 415 -0.47 5.62 49.11
C GLY A 415 0.53 4.62 48.54
N VAL A 416 1.47 4.14 49.36
CA VAL A 416 2.58 3.28 48.90
C VAL A 416 2.19 1.81 49.00
N GLU A 417 2.01 1.15 47.85
CA GLU A 417 2.06 -0.32 47.79
C GLU A 417 3.50 -0.78 47.59
N LYS A 418 4.09 -1.33 48.67
CA LYS A 418 5.24 -2.23 48.56
C LYS A 418 4.75 -3.63 48.22
N VAL A 419 5.55 -4.37 47.47
CA VAL A 419 5.39 -5.82 47.29
C VAL A 419 5.90 -6.53 48.54
N GLU A 420 5.09 -7.42 49.12
CA GLU A 420 5.54 -8.50 50.00
C GLU A 420 4.56 -9.70 49.84
N MET A 421 4.98 -10.89 50.29
CA MET A 421 4.40 -12.18 49.85
C MET A 421 4.36 -13.19 51.00
N ASP A 422 3.34 -14.06 50.99
CA ASP A 422 3.11 -15.23 51.84
C ASP A 422 3.10 -15.06 53.38
N ALA A 423 1.89 -15.17 53.99
CA ALA A 423 1.66 -15.95 55.22
C ALA A 423 0.14 -16.09 55.53
N SER A 424 -0.21 -17.12 56.32
CA SER A 424 -1.56 -17.46 56.81
C SER A 424 -1.46 -18.18 58.16
N PRO A 425 -2.53 -18.38 58.94
CA PRO A 425 -3.74 -17.59 59.16
C PRO A 425 -3.84 -17.22 60.67
N ASP A 426 -5.05 -17.30 61.27
CA ASP A 426 -5.36 -17.27 62.71
C ASP A 426 -5.17 -15.94 63.49
N LEU A 427 -5.95 -15.64 64.54
CA LEU A 427 -7.34 -15.97 64.91
C LEU A 427 -7.80 -14.98 66.01
N ASN A 428 -9.11 -14.96 66.32
CA ASN A 428 -9.73 -14.45 67.56
C ASN A 428 -9.69 -12.92 67.81
N GLU A 429 -10.84 -12.24 67.95
CA GLU A 429 -11.79 -12.24 69.10
C GLU A 429 -11.25 -11.45 70.32
N ASP A 430 -12.03 -10.61 71.02
CA ASP A 430 -13.40 -10.07 70.83
C ASP A 430 -13.59 -8.92 71.88
N LYS A 431 -14.78 -8.29 71.91
CA LYS A 431 -15.33 -7.50 73.04
C LYS A 431 -14.73 -6.11 73.32
N ASP A 432 -15.48 -5.15 73.90
CA ASP A 432 -16.90 -5.10 74.31
C ASP A 432 -17.43 -3.67 73.99
N MET A 433 -18.68 -3.48 73.52
CA MET A 433 -19.90 -3.25 74.33
C MET A 433 -19.80 -2.05 75.30
N GLU A 434 -20.80 -1.17 75.47
CA GLU A 434 -22.21 -1.19 75.05
C GLU A 434 -22.83 0.23 75.12
N ARG A 435 -23.85 0.57 74.31
CA ARG A 435 -25.09 1.24 74.79
C ARG A 435 -26.21 1.39 73.74
N LYS A 436 -27.27 0.60 73.95
CA LYS A 436 -28.70 0.97 73.79
C LYS A 436 -29.25 1.35 72.41
N GLN A 437 -29.41 0.30 71.61
CA GLN A 437 -30.70 -0.16 71.08
C GLN A 437 -31.99 0.46 71.70
N ASN A 438 -32.90 0.91 70.82
CA ASN A 438 -34.36 1.10 70.97
C ASN A 438 -34.87 1.62 69.60
N ILE A 439 -35.98 1.21 68.97
CA ILE A 439 -37.16 0.38 69.34
C ILE A 439 -37.45 -0.61 68.17
N LEU A 440 -38.27 -1.65 68.39
CA LEU A 440 -38.58 -2.69 67.40
C LEU A 440 -40.08 -3.04 67.39
N GLU A 441 -40.77 -2.70 66.29
CA GLU A 441 -42.12 -3.12 65.85
C GLU A 441 -42.19 -2.74 64.34
N MET A 442 -42.49 -3.56 63.32
CA MET A 442 -43.26 -4.82 63.14
C MET A 442 -44.78 -4.64 63.38
N LYS A 443 -45.69 -5.06 62.49
CA LYS A 443 -45.56 -5.88 61.26
C LYS A 443 -46.80 -5.74 60.34
N SER A 444 -46.64 -6.00 59.04
CA SER A 444 -47.62 -6.57 58.06
C SER A 444 -49.05 -5.99 57.88
N VAL A 445 -49.53 -5.96 56.63
CA VAL A 445 -50.75 -6.67 56.15
C VAL A 445 -50.89 -6.50 54.62
N GLU A 446 -51.43 -7.50 53.92
CA GLU A 446 -51.70 -7.49 52.48
C GLU A 446 -53.19 -7.19 52.18
N SER A 447 -53.54 -6.69 50.98
CA SER A 447 -54.41 -7.43 50.03
C SER A 447 -54.93 -6.64 48.80
N LYS A 448 -54.87 -7.34 47.64
CA LYS A 448 -55.88 -7.49 46.56
C LYS A 448 -56.63 -6.29 45.92
N ASN A 449 -56.66 -6.40 44.58
CA ASN A 449 -57.75 -6.12 43.63
C ASN A 449 -57.93 -4.70 43.04
N ALA A 450 -58.67 -4.70 41.93
CA ALA A 450 -58.98 -3.60 41.00
C ALA A 450 -60.15 -2.72 41.53
N ASP A 451 -60.66 -1.68 40.86
CA ASP A 451 -60.75 -1.49 39.40
C ASP A 451 -61.13 -0.05 38.97
N ILE A 452 -61.03 0.20 37.66
CA ILE A 452 -61.93 1.06 36.84
C ILE A 452 -61.87 2.63 36.93
N THR A 453 -61.65 3.20 35.73
CA THR A 453 -62.12 4.49 35.14
C THR A 453 -61.44 5.87 35.31
N LEU A 454 -61.32 6.49 34.13
CA LEU A 454 -61.57 7.90 33.73
C LEU A 454 -60.48 8.99 33.89
N ASN A 455 -59.88 9.27 32.72
CA ASN A 455 -59.81 10.59 32.06
C ASN A 455 -59.05 11.78 32.70
N ASP A 456 -57.92 12.07 32.04
CA ASP A 456 -57.74 13.27 31.21
C ASP A 456 -57.13 14.54 31.83
N SER A 457 -56.36 15.25 30.99
CA SER A 457 -55.85 16.62 31.12
C SER A 457 -54.92 17.01 32.29
N SER A 458 -53.78 17.60 31.89
CA SER A 458 -52.91 18.54 32.61
C SER A 458 -53.65 19.78 33.17
N PRO A 459 -53.03 20.68 33.99
CA PRO A 459 -51.63 20.75 34.45
C PRO A 459 -51.52 21.00 35.98
N VAL A 460 -50.37 21.51 36.49
CA VAL A 460 -50.27 22.65 37.46
C VAL A 460 -48.79 23.06 37.70
N GLN A 461 -48.58 24.21 38.35
CA GLN A 461 -47.34 25.00 38.43
C GLN A 461 -46.36 24.62 39.57
N LYS A 462 -45.18 25.24 39.54
CA LYS A 462 -44.14 25.24 40.60
C LYS A 462 -44.64 25.80 41.96
N PRO A 463 -43.94 25.46 43.04
CA PRO A 463 -43.30 26.48 43.89
C PRO A 463 -41.76 26.32 44.01
N ASP A 464 -41.11 27.21 44.77
CA ASP A 464 -39.65 27.44 44.84
C ASP A 464 -38.91 26.75 46.02
N LEU A 465 -37.68 27.22 46.32
CA LEU A 465 -36.70 26.85 47.39
C LEU A 465 -35.60 25.84 46.94
N GLN A 466 -34.32 25.91 47.37
CA GLN A 466 -33.68 26.82 48.36
C GLN A 466 -32.19 27.16 48.01
N ASP A 467 -31.54 27.95 48.88
CA ASP A 467 -30.33 28.77 48.69
C ASP A 467 -28.98 28.12 48.30
N SER A 468 -28.10 28.97 47.77
CA SER A 468 -26.65 28.76 47.60
C SER A 468 -25.83 29.67 48.53
N ALA A 469 -24.84 29.12 49.23
CA ALA A 469 -23.93 29.92 50.08
C ALA A 469 -23.11 30.91 49.24
N ILE A 470 -22.93 32.13 49.76
CA ILE A 470 -22.10 33.17 49.14
C ILE A 470 -20.66 33.04 49.68
N PRO A 471 -19.63 32.88 48.83
CA PRO A 471 -18.25 32.76 49.28
C PRO A 471 -17.73 34.08 49.90
N SER A 472 -16.79 33.93 50.82
CA SER A 472 -16.18 35.04 51.57
C SER A 472 -15.30 35.93 50.68
N GLU A 473 -15.04 37.19 51.07
CA GLU A 473 -14.25 38.12 50.22
C GLU A 473 -12.83 37.61 49.92
N GLU A 474 -12.14 36.98 50.88
CA GLU A 474 -10.82 36.36 50.66
C GLU A 474 -10.85 35.14 49.70
N GLU A 475 -12.02 34.54 49.54
CA GLU A 475 -12.25 33.33 48.73
C GLU A 475 -12.71 33.74 47.32
N ARG A 476 -13.53 34.80 47.23
CA ARG A 476 -13.82 35.54 46.00
C ARG A 476 -12.55 36.03 45.32
N GLU A 477 -11.61 36.61 46.06
CA GLU A 477 -10.34 37.08 45.48
C GLU A 477 -9.54 35.94 44.83
N ARG A 478 -9.37 34.81 45.52
CA ARG A 478 -8.69 33.62 44.98
C ARG A 478 -9.38 33.09 43.72
N ILE A 479 -10.72 33.03 43.74
CA ILE A 479 -11.54 32.62 42.59
C ILE A 479 -11.39 33.59 41.41
N ILE A 480 -11.25 34.90 41.65
CA ILE A 480 -11.02 35.92 40.59
C ILE A 480 -9.59 35.84 40.05
N GLU A 481 -8.62 35.45 40.86
CA GLU A 481 -7.22 35.23 40.48
C GLU A 481 -7.04 33.95 39.66
N GLU A 482 -7.65 32.83 40.07
CA GLU A 482 -7.69 31.55 39.33
C GLU A 482 -8.42 31.66 37.98
N LEU A 483 -9.58 32.34 37.98
CA LEU A 483 -10.28 32.75 36.75
C LEU A 483 -9.44 33.77 35.94
N GLY A 484 -8.53 34.47 36.61
CA GLY A 484 -7.66 35.49 36.04
C GLY A 484 -6.52 34.92 35.20
N ASP A 485 -5.91 33.82 35.65
CA ASP A 485 -4.92 33.04 34.89
C ASP A 485 -5.54 32.26 33.73
N SER A 486 -6.83 31.93 33.85
CA SER A 486 -7.59 31.15 32.86
C SER A 486 -8.19 31.97 31.71
N LEU A 487 -8.09 33.31 31.74
CA LEU A 487 -8.73 34.22 30.78
C LEU A 487 -7.75 35.23 30.16
N PRO A 488 -8.08 35.81 28.98
CA PRO A 488 -7.20 36.79 28.33
C PRO A 488 -6.93 38.02 29.20
N ARG A 489 -5.69 38.55 29.14
CA ARG A 489 -5.24 39.70 29.95
C ARG A 489 -6.03 41.02 29.73
N TRP A 490 -6.84 41.10 28.69
CA TRP A 490 -7.73 42.25 28.43
C TRP A 490 -9.06 42.18 29.19
N VAL A 491 -9.46 40.99 29.70
CA VAL A 491 -10.70 40.83 30.46
C VAL A 491 -10.56 41.49 31.83
N THR A 492 -11.39 42.50 32.09
CA THR A 492 -11.30 43.31 33.31
C THR A 492 -11.75 42.55 34.55
N ARG A 493 -11.37 43.05 35.72
CA ARG A 493 -11.78 42.48 37.02
C ARG A 493 -13.31 42.45 37.17
N ASP A 494 -14.00 43.49 36.73
CA ASP A 494 -15.47 43.57 36.81
C ASP A 494 -16.13 42.58 35.85
N GLN A 495 -15.53 42.32 34.67
CA GLN A 495 -15.99 41.29 33.75
C GLN A 495 -15.81 39.88 34.36
N LYS A 496 -14.68 39.61 35.03
CA LYS A 496 -14.43 38.37 35.77
C LYS A 496 -15.46 38.17 36.90
N LEU A 497 -15.75 39.21 37.66
CA LEU A 497 -16.79 39.22 38.72
C LEU A 497 -18.20 38.94 38.18
N ASN A 498 -18.59 39.52 37.04
CA ASN A 498 -19.90 39.25 36.43
C ASN A 498 -19.99 37.82 35.85
N LEU A 499 -18.91 37.33 35.23
CA LEU A 499 -18.84 35.99 34.63
C LEU A 499 -18.88 34.87 35.69
N ILE A 500 -18.24 35.06 36.84
CA ILE A 500 -18.22 34.06 37.92
C ILE A 500 -19.50 34.05 38.75
N SER A 501 -20.13 35.21 38.93
CA SER A 501 -21.40 35.31 39.65
C SER A 501 -22.60 34.81 38.85
N SER A 502 -22.61 34.99 37.52
CA SER A 502 -23.59 34.33 36.64
C SER A 502 -23.42 32.81 36.63
N SER A 503 -22.17 32.33 36.70
CA SER A 503 -21.78 30.91 36.72
C SER A 503 -21.74 30.30 38.13
N ARG A 504 -22.53 30.82 39.08
CA ARG A 504 -22.68 30.29 40.46
C ARG A 504 -21.38 30.02 41.23
N TRP A 505 -20.34 30.82 41.01
CA TRP A 505 -18.99 30.67 41.59
C TRP A 505 -18.20 29.44 41.11
N ASN A 506 -18.63 28.77 40.03
CA ASN A 506 -17.92 27.68 39.40
C ASN A 506 -16.94 28.23 38.32
N VAL A 507 -15.64 28.19 38.60
CA VAL A 507 -14.57 28.68 37.70
C VAL A 507 -14.61 27.98 36.34
N VAL A 508 -14.82 26.66 36.31
CA VAL A 508 -14.80 25.87 35.06
C VAL A 508 -15.97 26.23 34.15
N GLU A 509 -17.14 26.47 34.73
CA GLU A 509 -18.34 26.91 34.03
C GLU A 509 -18.18 28.35 33.53
N ALA A 510 -17.63 29.25 34.34
CA ALA A 510 -17.30 30.63 33.96
C ALA A 510 -16.34 30.70 32.75
N VAL A 511 -15.23 29.95 32.79
CA VAL A 511 -14.25 29.90 31.68
C VAL A 511 -14.87 29.31 30.42
N SER A 512 -15.66 28.24 30.55
CA SER A 512 -16.33 27.61 29.40
C SER A 512 -17.32 28.57 28.74
N ASN A 513 -18.20 29.19 29.53
CA ASN A 513 -19.17 30.19 29.08
C ASN A 513 -18.49 31.34 28.32
N PHE A 514 -17.35 31.84 28.81
CA PHE A 514 -16.60 32.92 28.15
C PHE A 514 -16.11 32.52 26.75
N TYR A 515 -15.42 31.38 26.62
CA TYR A 515 -14.83 30.98 25.34
C TYR A 515 -15.88 30.49 24.33
N GLU A 516 -17.01 29.95 24.79
CA GLU A 516 -18.15 29.66 23.91
C GLU A 516 -18.73 30.95 23.33
N HIS A 517 -18.95 32.00 24.13
CA HIS A 517 -19.41 33.30 23.64
C HIS A 517 -18.39 34.01 22.72
N GLU A 518 -17.08 33.91 22.99
CA GLU A 518 -16.07 34.49 22.10
C GLU A 518 -16.04 33.76 20.74
N ASN A 519 -16.21 32.43 20.74
CA ASN A 519 -16.28 31.63 19.52
C ASN A 519 -17.57 31.89 18.71
N GLU A 520 -18.73 32.03 19.37
CA GLU A 520 -19.97 32.46 18.71
C GLU A 520 -19.85 33.85 18.07
N LEU A 521 -19.21 34.81 18.76
CA LEU A 521 -18.95 36.14 18.21
C LEU A 521 -18.03 36.05 16.97
N TYR A 522 -17.03 35.18 17.01
CA TYR A 522 -16.12 34.94 15.88
C TYR A 522 -16.84 34.36 14.66
N GLU A 523 -17.75 33.40 14.86
CA GLU A 523 -18.57 32.84 13.78
C GLU A 523 -19.60 33.84 13.23
N GLN A 524 -20.19 34.71 14.08
CA GLN A 524 -21.07 35.79 13.61
C GLN A 524 -20.31 36.82 12.75
N ILE A 525 -19.08 37.19 13.14
CA ILE A 525 -18.20 38.07 12.35
C ILE A 525 -17.73 37.37 11.06
N SER A 526 -17.51 36.06 11.09
CA SER A 526 -17.20 35.22 9.92
C SER A 526 -18.37 35.24 8.92
N ALA A 527 -19.60 35.00 9.39
CA ALA A 527 -20.81 35.01 8.57
C ALA A 527 -21.03 36.36 7.85
N PHE A 528 -20.92 37.48 8.57
CA PHE A 528 -21.06 38.82 7.98
C PHE A 528 -20.01 39.12 6.88
N ARG A 529 -18.82 38.52 6.95
CA ARG A 529 -17.81 38.66 5.87
C ARG A 529 -18.12 37.86 4.61
N THR A 530 -19.13 36.98 4.63
CA THR A 530 -19.54 36.15 3.48
C THR A 530 -20.78 36.67 2.74
N SER A 531 -21.50 37.66 3.27
CA SER A 531 -22.69 38.23 2.63
C SER A 531 -22.39 39.36 1.63
N ASP A 532 -21.34 40.15 1.85
CA ASP A 532 -21.11 41.39 1.09
C ASP A 532 -20.43 41.20 -0.28
N SER A 533 -19.98 39.98 -0.61
CA SER A 533 -19.32 39.69 -1.90
C SER A 533 -20.28 39.33 -3.04
N ALA A 534 -21.57 39.67 -2.93
CA ALA A 534 -22.64 39.15 -3.81
C ALA A 534 -23.58 40.21 -4.43
N SER A 535 -23.24 41.51 -4.38
CA SER A 535 -24.20 42.59 -4.74
C SER A 535 -23.62 43.83 -5.44
N ALA A 536 -22.40 43.80 -5.99
CA ALA A 536 -21.79 44.97 -6.66
C ALA A 536 -21.13 44.63 -8.02
N ALA A 537 -21.90 44.71 -9.12
CA ALA A 537 -21.39 44.51 -10.48
C ALA A 537 -22.19 45.25 -11.59
N GLN A 538 -22.45 46.55 -11.42
CA GLN A 538 -22.80 47.45 -12.53
C GLN A 538 -22.15 48.83 -12.40
N ALA A 539 -21.79 49.40 -13.56
CA ALA A 539 -21.49 50.81 -13.85
C ALA A 539 -20.41 51.56 -13.02
N GLY A 540 -19.31 51.92 -13.70
CA GLY A 540 -19.22 53.33 -14.14
C GLY A 540 -18.27 54.31 -13.45
N SER A 541 -16.97 54.21 -13.76
CA SER A 541 -16.05 55.35 -14.04
C SER A 541 -15.64 56.37 -12.95
N SER A 542 -14.59 57.14 -13.29
CA SER A 542 -14.10 58.42 -12.71
C SER A 542 -13.51 58.44 -11.29
N ASP A 543 -12.18 58.48 -11.27
CA ASP A 543 -11.34 59.57 -10.74
C ASP A 543 -11.36 60.00 -9.25
N ASN A 544 -10.18 59.82 -8.65
CA ASN A 544 -9.40 60.80 -7.87
C ASN A 544 -9.75 61.19 -6.41
N SER A 545 -8.68 61.09 -5.61
CA SER A 545 -8.21 62.01 -4.55
C SER A 545 -8.79 61.98 -3.11
N VAL A 546 -8.01 61.32 -2.24
CA VAL A 546 -7.32 61.92 -1.06
C VAL A 546 -8.15 62.62 0.05
N SER A 547 -8.04 62.05 1.27
CA SER A 547 -8.16 62.68 2.60
C SER A 547 -9.54 63.13 3.10
N SER A 548 -9.85 63.25 4.40
CA SER A 548 -9.29 62.66 5.65
C SER A 548 -10.23 63.01 6.86
N LEU A 549 -9.90 62.48 8.05
CA LEU A 549 -10.32 62.93 9.41
C LEU A 549 -11.75 62.62 9.93
N ASN A 550 -11.79 61.54 10.74
CA ASN A 550 -12.12 61.55 12.18
C ASN A 550 -13.46 62.07 12.76
N SER A 551 -14.05 61.14 13.54
CA SER A 551 -14.54 61.29 14.93
C SER A 551 -15.98 61.78 15.23
N GLY A 552 -16.55 61.21 16.30
CA GLY A 552 -17.74 61.74 17.00
C GLY A 552 -18.99 60.83 16.94
N PRO A 553 -19.45 60.23 18.06
CA PRO A 553 -20.69 59.43 18.11
C PRO A 553 -21.87 60.19 18.73
N PHE A 554 -23.12 59.77 18.47
CA PHE A 554 -24.13 59.44 19.52
C PHE A 554 -25.56 59.12 18.97
N ARG A 555 -26.14 58.03 19.51
CA ARG A 555 -27.57 57.81 19.88
C ARG A 555 -28.74 57.80 18.86
N SER A 556 -29.79 57.12 19.35
CA SER A 556 -31.25 57.25 19.11
C SER A 556 -31.90 56.59 17.89
N SER A 557 -32.93 55.81 18.23
CA SER A 557 -33.94 55.15 17.41
C SER A 557 -35.21 55.99 17.21
N SER A 558 -35.97 55.74 16.13
CA SER A 558 -37.45 55.73 16.14
C SER A 558 -38.03 55.00 14.92
N HIS A 559 -39.30 54.57 15.02
CA HIS A 559 -40.09 53.91 13.96
C HIS A 559 -40.98 54.89 13.18
N GLU A 560 -41.41 54.51 11.96
CA GLU A 560 -42.79 54.62 11.39
C GLU A 560 -42.77 54.20 9.89
N GLY A 561 -43.84 53.71 9.22
CA GLY A 561 -45.16 53.24 9.71
C GLY A 561 -46.21 53.00 8.60
N LEU A 562 -46.92 51.85 8.63
CA LEU A 562 -48.24 51.55 7.98
C LEU A 562 -48.24 51.47 6.41
N ILE A 563 -49.25 50.93 5.67
CA ILE A 563 -50.74 50.87 5.76
C ILE A 563 -51.35 49.52 5.25
N SER A 564 -52.62 49.26 5.64
CA SER A 564 -53.62 48.20 5.31
C SER A 564 -53.94 47.86 3.82
N HIS A 565 -54.78 46.88 3.42
CA HIS A 565 -55.18 45.49 3.85
C HIS A 565 -56.41 45.03 2.98
N LEU A 566 -56.54 43.73 2.61
CA LEU A 566 -57.82 43.03 2.18
C LEU A 566 -58.51 43.47 0.85
N SER A 567 -59.40 42.73 0.16
CA SER A 567 -59.99 41.36 0.30
C SER A 567 -60.72 40.83 -0.97
N GLN A 568 -60.70 39.49 -1.20
CA GLN A 568 -61.77 38.62 -1.79
C GLN A 568 -62.29 38.87 -3.26
N ALA A 569 -63.08 37.99 -3.92
CA ALA A 569 -63.12 36.50 -4.05
C ALA A 569 -64.19 36.05 -5.10
N SER A 570 -64.04 34.89 -5.78
CA SER A 570 -65.14 34.00 -6.27
C SER A 570 -64.66 32.80 -7.13
N LYS A 571 -65.54 31.81 -7.36
CA LYS A 571 -65.40 30.61 -8.25
C LYS A 571 -66.72 30.37 -9.00
N PRO A 572 -66.76 29.65 -10.14
CA PRO A 572 -67.17 28.23 -10.11
C PRO A 572 -66.40 27.32 -11.11
N SER A 573 -66.98 26.19 -11.54
CA SER A 573 -66.30 24.96 -12.00
C SER A 573 -66.55 24.52 -13.46
N ASN A 574 -65.58 23.81 -14.09
CA ASN A 574 -65.82 22.48 -14.73
C ASN A 574 -64.52 21.74 -15.19
N PHE A 575 -64.67 20.59 -15.88
CA PHE A 575 -63.73 19.44 -15.85
C PHE A 575 -62.69 19.29 -17.00
N LYS A 576 -61.46 18.90 -16.59
CA LYS A 576 -60.50 17.90 -17.14
C LYS A 576 -60.11 17.78 -18.65
N LEU A 577 -58.78 17.63 -18.84
CA LEU A 577 -58.02 16.72 -19.74
C LEU A 577 -57.61 17.09 -21.20
N SER A 578 -56.31 17.43 -21.33
CA SER A 578 -55.28 16.69 -22.11
C SER A 578 -54.84 17.08 -23.55
N VAL A 579 -53.52 16.90 -23.80
CA VAL A 579 -52.82 16.48 -25.06
C VAL A 579 -52.44 17.51 -26.19
N ARG A 580 -51.10 17.67 -26.36
CA ARG A 580 -50.25 17.86 -27.58
C ARG A 580 -50.33 19.10 -28.53
N SER A 581 -49.24 19.90 -28.45
CA SER A 581 -48.14 20.01 -29.47
C SER A 581 -48.14 21.06 -30.62
N ASN A 582 -46.91 21.54 -30.91
CA ASN A 582 -46.40 22.15 -32.16
C ASN A 582 -46.98 23.57 -32.50
N ILE A 583 -46.50 24.40 -33.45
CA ILE A 583 -45.86 24.21 -34.78
C ILE A 583 -44.94 25.42 -35.15
N SER A 584 -43.72 25.11 -35.62
CA SER A 584 -42.99 25.58 -36.85
C SER A 584 -43.10 27.07 -37.33
N PRO A 585 -42.79 27.50 -38.60
CA PRO A 585 -42.88 26.87 -39.96
C PRO A 585 -41.50 26.44 -40.55
N GLY A 586 -41.37 25.75 -41.71
CA GLY A 586 -42.30 25.33 -42.80
C GLY A 586 -42.15 26.19 -44.09
N LYS A 587 -42.23 25.75 -45.36
CA LYS A 587 -42.81 24.58 -46.11
C LYS A 587 -42.13 24.54 -47.53
N ARG A 588 -42.10 23.55 -48.46
CA ARG A 588 -42.37 22.08 -48.64
C ARG A 588 -41.44 21.61 -49.83
N LYS A 589 -41.71 20.95 -50.98
CA LYS A 589 -42.78 20.22 -51.74
C LYS A 589 -42.07 19.47 -52.93
N LYS A 590 -41.87 18.14 -53.03
CA LYS A 590 -42.75 16.95 -53.27
C LYS A 590 -42.97 16.54 -54.76
N SER A 591 -42.47 15.34 -55.15
CA SER A 591 -42.85 14.43 -56.29
C SER A 591 -42.70 14.94 -57.76
N THR A 592 -42.59 14.12 -58.83
CA THR A 592 -42.94 12.69 -59.07
C THR A 592 -42.16 12.04 -60.25
N GLU A 593 -41.99 10.71 -60.21
CA GLU A 593 -41.94 9.71 -61.33
C GLU A 593 -41.01 9.75 -62.58
N ASN A 594 -40.64 8.50 -62.96
CA ASN A 594 -40.58 7.89 -64.31
C ASN A 594 -39.26 7.78 -65.13
N LYS A 595 -39.09 6.57 -65.70
CA LYS A 595 -38.23 6.06 -66.81
C LYS A 595 -36.76 6.52 -66.87
N SER A 596 -35.74 5.68 -66.65
CA SER A 596 -35.41 4.34 -67.18
C SER A 596 -34.84 4.28 -68.61
N ASN A 597 -33.54 4.07 -68.71
CA ASN A 597 -32.89 3.03 -69.53
C ASN A 597 -31.50 2.74 -68.87
N LYS A 598 -31.01 1.50 -68.72
CA LYS A 598 -30.69 0.46 -69.73
C LYS A 598 -29.64 0.96 -70.73
N LYS A 599 -28.60 0.21 -71.09
CA LYS A 599 -28.17 -1.18 -70.80
C LYS A 599 -26.64 -1.20 -71.03
N VAL A 600 -25.78 -1.99 -70.39
CA VAL A 600 -25.86 -3.43 -70.00
C VAL A 600 -26.10 -4.36 -71.19
N LYS A 601 -25.02 -4.68 -71.90
CA LYS A 601 -24.73 -6.01 -72.47
C LYS A 601 -23.20 -6.16 -72.56
N SER A 602 -22.53 -7.24 -72.16
CA SER A 602 -22.88 -8.66 -71.98
C SER A 602 -23.07 -9.46 -73.28
N ASN A 603 -22.13 -10.36 -73.55
CA ASN A 603 -22.30 -11.78 -73.83
C ASN A 603 -20.88 -12.40 -73.89
N SER A 604 -20.65 -13.68 -73.60
CA SER A 604 -21.55 -14.76 -73.16
C SER A 604 -20.91 -15.60 -72.04
N LYS A 605 -21.74 -16.39 -71.35
CA LYS A 605 -21.40 -17.38 -70.32
C LYS A 605 -22.37 -18.56 -70.49
N LEU A 606 -22.15 -19.67 -69.76
CA LEU A 606 -22.87 -20.96 -69.82
C LEU A 606 -22.43 -21.81 -71.04
N GLU A 607 -22.31 -23.15 -70.97
CA GLU A 607 -22.43 -24.15 -69.88
C GLU A 607 -21.79 -25.49 -70.34
N SER A 608 -21.65 -26.60 -69.57
CA SER A 608 -21.95 -26.98 -68.17
C SER A 608 -21.07 -28.20 -67.77
N SER A 609 -21.12 -28.63 -66.49
CA SER A 609 -20.92 -30.02 -65.97
C SER A 609 -19.63 -30.81 -66.34
N GLY A 610 -18.93 -31.53 -65.46
CA GLY A 610 -19.14 -32.01 -64.08
C GLY A 610 -18.32 -33.32 -63.91
N SER A 611 -17.94 -33.85 -62.75
CA SER A 611 -18.17 -33.52 -61.32
C SER A 611 -16.94 -34.07 -60.51
N LYS A 612 -16.89 -34.42 -59.20
CA LYS A 612 -17.88 -34.70 -58.13
C LYS A 612 -17.26 -34.51 -56.73
N GLN A 613 -17.73 -35.27 -55.73
CA GLN A 613 -17.33 -35.33 -54.30
C GLN A 613 -16.62 -36.68 -53.99
N PRO A 614 -16.03 -36.96 -52.79
CA PRO A 614 -16.48 -36.56 -51.44
C PRO A 614 -15.36 -36.15 -50.42
N MET A 615 -15.62 -36.35 -49.12
CA MET A 615 -14.96 -35.72 -47.96
C MET A 615 -14.18 -36.73 -47.09
N ILE A 616 -13.26 -36.20 -46.26
CA ILE A 616 -12.80 -36.70 -44.94
C ILE A 616 -11.58 -37.65 -44.88
N THR A 617 -11.05 -37.83 -43.67
CA THR A 617 -9.65 -38.14 -43.28
C THR A 617 -9.33 -39.62 -43.01
N SER A 618 -8.06 -40.03 -43.16
CA SER A 618 -7.35 -40.97 -42.26
C SER A 618 -5.81 -41.04 -42.54
N PHE A 619 -5.07 -42.00 -41.94
CA PHE A 619 -3.61 -41.95 -41.66
C PHE A 619 -2.79 -43.10 -42.31
N PHE A 620 -1.48 -42.85 -42.54
CA PHE A 620 -0.36 -43.80 -42.84
C PHE A 620 -0.26 -44.55 -44.20
N GLY A 621 0.99 -44.79 -44.65
CA GLY A 621 1.39 -45.61 -45.84
C GLY A 621 2.15 -44.81 -46.93
N LYS A 622 3.49 -44.72 -47.11
CA LYS A 622 4.71 -45.57 -46.98
C LYS A 622 4.94 -46.62 -48.12
N VAL A 623 6.11 -46.84 -48.77
CA VAL A 623 7.37 -46.11 -49.18
C VAL A 623 8.04 -46.94 -50.35
N LEU A 624 9.24 -46.55 -50.84
CA LEU A 624 10.28 -47.31 -51.60
C LEU A 624 10.11 -47.35 -53.15
N VAL A 625 11.14 -47.47 -54.02
CA VAL A 625 12.63 -47.35 -54.00
C VAL A 625 13.08 -47.14 -55.48
N ASP A 626 13.76 -46.04 -55.85
CA ASP A 626 15.24 -45.86 -56.05
C ASP A 626 15.80 -46.34 -57.42
N ASP A 627 17.07 -45.99 -57.71
CA ASP A 627 18.01 -46.55 -58.71
C ASP A 627 17.99 -46.10 -60.22
N SER A 628 18.65 -44.95 -60.47
CA SER A 628 19.83 -44.85 -61.38
C SER A 628 19.77 -44.60 -62.92
N LYS A 629 20.84 -43.92 -63.39
CA LYS A 629 21.57 -43.97 -64.71
C LYS A 629 20.97 -43.37 -66.01
N GLY A 630 21.84 -42.63 -66.72
CA GLY A 630 21.82 -42.48 -68.20
C GLY A 630 21.99 -41.04 -68.71
N GLY A 631 22.90 -40.79 -69.68
CA GLY A 631 23.03 -39.47 -70.33
C GLY A 631 24.15 -39.33 -71.38
N GLY A 632 24.25 -38.14 -72.00
CA GLY A 632 25.40 -37.68 -72.81
C GLY A 632 25.11 -37.23 -74.25
N THR A 633 25.77 -36.14 -74.71
CA THR A 633 26.46 -35.95 -76.03
C THR A 633 26.56 -34.47 -76.47
N GLY A 634 27.77 -33.88 -76.42
CA GLY A 634 28.23 -32.71 -77.21
C GLY A 634 27.53 -31.33 -77.05
N LEU A 635 27.94 -30.23 -77.70
CA LEU A 635 29.28 -29.72 -78.07
C LEU A 635 29.16 -28.30 -78.72
N LYS A 636 30.06 -27.35 -78.35
CA LYS A 636 30.35 -26.02 -78.98
C LYS A 636 29.47 -24.81 -78.60
N ILE A 637 30.14 -23.63 -78.60
CA ILE A 637 29.67 -22.24 -78.41
C ILE A 637 29.04 -21.96 -77.03
N GLU A 638 29.64 -21.19 -76.11
CA GLU A 638 31.01 -20.67 -75.89
C GLU A 638 30.99 -20.06 -74.47
N GLU A 639 31.94 -20.22 -73.55
CA GLU A 639 33.21 -20.97 -73.50
C GLU A 639 33.02 -22.30 -72.70
N CYS A 640 33.77 -23.40 -72.86
CA CYS A 640 35.22 -23.65 -72.90
C CYS A 640 35.94 -23.54 -71.52
N PRO A 641 36.88 -24.48 -71.20
CA PRO A 641 36.55 -25.46 -70.16
C PRO A 641 37.68 -25.78 -69.15
N LYS A 642 37.41 -26.80 -68.29
CA LYS A 642 38.28 -27.53 -67.34
C LYS A 642 38.42 -26.91 -65.94
N ASP A 643 38.70 -27.67 -64.88
CA ASP A 643 38.38 -29.08 -64.52
C ASP A 643 38.62 -29.20 -63.00
N GLU A 644 37.80 -29.95 -62.25
CA GLU A 644 38.16 -30.39 -60.90
C GLU A 644 38.79 -31.78 -60.96
N ILE A 645 40.05 -31.92 -60.53
CA ILE A 645 40.64 -33.19 -60.12
C ILE A 645 41.56 -32.93 -58.92
N THR A 646 41.34 -33.44 -57.69
CA THR A 646 40.20 -34.09 -57.02
C THR A 646 40.48 -34.02 -55.51
N LEU A 647 39.45 -33.91 -54.64
CA LEU A 647 39.23 -34.71 -53.40
C LEU A 647 38.09 -34.09 -52.52
N PRO A 648 37.29 -34.89 -51.80
CA PRO A 648 35.89 -34.54 -51.46
C PRO A 648 35.71 -33.72 -50.16
N GLY A 649 34.68 -32.86 -50.13
CA GLY A 649 34.50 -31.83 -49.08
C GLY A 649 33.12 -31.72 -48.39
N ASP A 650 32.24 -32.72 -48.51
CA ASP A 650 30.84 -32.58 -48.04
C ASP A 650 30.66 -32.74 -46.50
N LEU A 651 31.62 -33.37 -45.82
CA LEU A 651 31.68 -33.35 -44.35
C LEU A 651 32.21 -32.01 -43.80
N THR A 652 33.08 -31.34 -44.55
CA THR A 652 33.86 -30.19 -44.05
C THR A 652 32.99 -28.95 -43.85
N LYS A 653 31.98 -28.70 -44.71
CA LYS A 653 31.11 -27.52 -44.60
C LYS A 653 30.24 -27.56 -43.34
N SER A 654 29.48 -28.64 -43.13
CA SER A 654 28.62 -28.75 -41.94
C SER A 654 29.43 -28.71 -40.63
N TYR A 655 30.66 -29.25 -40.65
CA TYR A 655 31.57 -29.16 -39.50
C TYR A 655 32.10 -27.73 -39.28
N THR A 656 32.45 -27.03 -40.35
CA THR A 656 32.91 -25.62 -40.29
C THR A 656 31.80 -24.69 -39.81
N GLU A 657 30.57 -24.86 -40.30
CA GLU A 657 29.40 -24.09 -39.83
C GLU A 657 29.11 -24.33 -38.34
N LYS A 658 29.29 -25.55 -37.83
CA LYS A 658 29.20 -25.84 -36.39
C LYS A 658 30.31 -25.18 -35.59
N ILE A 659 31.54 -25.11 -36.12
CA ILE A 659 32.66 -24.40 -35.51
C ILE A 659 32.37 -22.89 -35.46
N ASP A 660 31.92 -22.28 -36.55
CA ASP A 660 31.54 -20.86 -36.59
C ASP A 660 30.39 -20.54 -35.64
N GLN A 661 29.34 -21.36 -35.64
CA GLN A 661 28.22 -21.24 -34.71
C GLN A 661 28.68 -21.36 -33.25
N PHE A 662 29.61 -22.26 -32.94
CA PHE A 662 30.16 -22.39 -31.59
C PHE A 662 31.01 -21.18 -31.20
N ILE A 663 31.91 -20.70 -32.06
CA ILE A 663 32.72 -19.49 -31.85
C ILE A 663 31.81 -18.28 -31.58
N GLN A 664 30.73 -18.13 -32.36
CA GLN A 664 29.74 -17.08 -32.20
C GLN A 664 28.97 -17.20 -30.87
N ILE A 665 28.70 -18.40 -30.37
CA ILE A 665 28.07 -18.61 -29.06
C ILE A 665 29.02 -18.26 -27.90
N ILE A 666 30.33 -18.53 -28.02
CA ILE A 666 31.32 -18.21 -26.97
C ILE A 666 31.92 -16.80 -27.08
N ASN A 667 31.55 -16.01 -28.10
CA ASN A 667 32.20 -14.74 -28.48
C ASN A 667 33.72 -14.88 -28.72
N GLY A 668 34.14 -16.00 -29.31
CA GLY A 668 35.54 -16.27 -29.63
C GLY A 668 36.04 -15.46 -30.82
N ASN A 669 37.35 -15.25 -30.88
CA ASN A 669 38.04 -14.72 -32.07
C ASN A 669 38.57 -15.87 -32.95
N GLU A 670 39.08 -15.55 -34.13
CA GLU A 670 39.49 -16.55 -35.13
C GLU A 670 40.62 -17.49 -34.64
N SER A 671 41.50 -17.04 -33.73
CA SER A 671 42.51 -17.89 -33.09
C SER A 671 41.92 -19.00 -32.19
N SER A 672 40.68 -18.86 -31.71
CA SER A 672 40.01 -19.92 -30.94
C SER A 672 39.50 -21.10 -31.79
N ARG A 673 39.49 -20.95 -33.13
CA ARG A 673 38.88 -21.88 -34.09
C ARG A 673 39.39 -23.31 -33.99
N ASN A 674 40.71 -23.50 -33.83
CA ASN A 674 41.31 -24.83 -33.70
C ASN A 674 40.97 -25.52 -32.36
N TYR A 675 40.88 -24.76 -31.27
CA TYR A 675 40.45 -25.30 -29.97
C TYR A 675 38.99 -25.73 -30.01
N VAL A 676 38.12 -24.90 -30.59
CA VAL A 676 36.71 -25.22 -30.82
C VAL A 676 36.53 -26.45 -31.72
N ALA A 677 37.30 -26.56 -32.80
CA ALA A 677 37.29 -27.73 -33.68
C ALA A 677 37.66 -29.03 -32.93
N THR A 678 38.73 -28.99 -32.13
CA THR A 678 39.18 -30.13 -31.29
C THR A 678 38.15 -30.50 -30.22
N LEU A 679 37.44 -29.51 -29.67
CA LEU A 679 36.43 -29.71 -28.62
C LEU A 679 35.16 -30.35 -29.20
N LEU A 680 34.70 -29.87 -30.36
CA LEU A 680 33.59 -30.48 -31.11
C LEU A 680 33.93 -31.89 -31.59
N GLU A 681 35.20 -32.20 -31.87
CA GLU A 681 35.63 -33.54 -32.28
C GLU A 681 35.46 -34.52 -31.10
N LYS A 682 35.92 -34.11 -29.91
CA LYS A 682 35.75 -34.85 -28.65
C LYS A 682 34.28 -35.04 -28.24
N THR A 683 33.36 -34.18 -28.69
CA THR A 683 31.92 -34.32 -28.45
C THR A 683 31.13 -34.84 -29.66
N GLN A 684 31.81 -35.33 -30.70
CA GLN A 684 31.19 -35.89 -31.92
C GLN A 684 30.23 -34.91 -32.63
N GLY A 685 30.53 -33.61 -32.56
CA GLY A 685 29.76 -32.54 -33.18
C GLY A 685 28.48 -32.14 -32.43
N ASP A 686 28.33 -32.53 -31.16
CA ASP A 686 27.31 -31.96 -30.26
C ASP A 686 27.82 -30.66 -29.63
N ILE A 687 27.19 -29.55 -30.04
CA ILE A 687 27.48 -28.19 -29.56
C ILE A 687 27.17 -28.05 -28.07
N ASN A 688 26.10 -28.68 -27.55
CA ASN A 688 25.70 -28.49 -26.15
C ASN A 688 26.73 -29.14 -25.21
N ARG A 689 27.10 -30.39 -25.47
CA ARG A 689 28.18 -31.07 -24.72
C ARG A 689 29.52 -30.35 -24.85
N ALA A 690 29.82 -29.73 -26.00
CA ALA A 690 31.04 -28.94 -26.15
C ALA A 690 30.97 -27.63 -25.34
N LEU A 691 29.81 -26.97 -25.24
CA LEU A 691 29.62 -25.78 -24.40
C LEU A 691 29.72 -26.12 -22.91
N ASP A 692 29.11 -27.23 -22.48
CA ASP A 692 29.23 -27.74 -21.10
C ASP A 692 30.69 -28.08 -20.76
N THR A 693 31.45 -28.62 -21.72
CA THR A 693 32.89 -28.91 -21.54
C THR A 693 33.74 -27.62 -21.55
N TYR A 694 33.38 -26.64 -22.37
CA TYR A 694 34.06 -25.34 -22.47
C TYR A 694 33.91 -24.53 -21.18
N TYR A 695 32.68 -24.40 -20.67
CA TYR A 695 32.38 -23.66 -19.43
C TYR A 695 32.57 -24.48 -18.15
N GLY A 696 32.81 -25.80 -18.26
CA GLY A 696 33.07 -26.69 -17.13
C GLY A 696 34.53 -26.73 -16.66
N ASN A 697 35.49 -26.31 -17.50
CA ASN A 697 36.91 -26.29 -17.14
C ASN A 697 37.32 -24.94 -16.51
N PRO A 698 37.93 -24.92 -15.31
CA PRO A 698 38.20 -23.68 -14.57
C PRO A 698 39.44 -22.89 -15.02
N GLU A 699 40.24 -23.40 -15.97
CA GLU A 699 41.57 -22.84 -16.30
C GLU A 699 41.62 -21.96 -17.56
N VAL A 700 40.50 -21.72 -18.25
CA VAL A 700 40.48 -20.91 -19.49
C VAL A 700 39.71 -19.60 -19.30
N ASN A 701 40.36 -18.60 -18.67
CA ASN A 701 40.02 -17.17 -18.80
C ASN A 701 41.12 -16.21 -18.26
N HIS A 702 42.39 -16.54 -18.51
CA HIS A 702 43.50 -15.59 -18.46
C HIS A 702 44.49 -15.92 -19.59
N ASP A 703 44.48 -15.17 -20.69
CA ASP A 703 45.38 -14.01 -20.84
C ASP A 703 44.89 -13.10 -22.00
N GLY A 704 45.46 -11.91 -22.10
CA GLY A 704 45.20 -10.88 -23.11
C GLY A 704 46.01 -9.60 -22.88
N ASN A 705 47.10 -9.66 -22.10
CA ASN A 705 47.98 -8.54 -21.80
C ASN A 705 49.12 -8.39 -22.82
N THR A 706 49.59 -7.17 -23.07
CA THR A 706 50.90 -6.90 -23.71
C THR A 706 51.50 -5.60 -23.16
N GLU A 707 52.79 -5.53 -22.80
CA GLU A 707 53.73 -6.62 -22.47
C GLU A 707 54.98 -6.09 -21.73
N ASN A 708 55.86 -7.03 -21.37
CA ASN A 708 57.17 -6.94 -20.70
C ASN A 708 57.15 -7.19 -19.17
N MET A 709 57.97 -8.10 -18.62
CA MET A 709 59.13 -8.79 -19.21
C MET A 709 59.37 -10.19 -18.56
N VAL A 710 59.70 -11.20 -19.40
CA VAL A 710 60.81 -12.19 -19.25
C VAL A 710 61.13 -12.68 -17.80
N PHE A 711 61.16 -13.98 -17.43
CA PHE A 711 61.12 -15.29 -18.12
C PHE A 711 60.88 -16.40 -17.04
N SER A 712 60.76 -17.72 -17.29
CA SER A 712 60.84 -18.59 -18.50
C SER A 712 59.98 -19.86 -18.26
N SER A 713 60.26 -21.00 -18.91
CA SER A 713 59.52 -22.27 -18.77
C SER A 713 60.39 -23.52 -18.53
N LYS A 714 59.82 -24.51 -17.81
CA LYS A 714 59.78 -25.93 -18.20
C LYS A 714 58.86 -26.77 -17.30
N SER A 715 58.58 -28.00 -17.71
CA SER A 715 57.37 -28.74 -17.32
C SER A 715 57.62 -30.15 -16.79
N ALA A 716 56.56 -30.67 -16.14
CA ALA A 716 56.08 -32.05 -16.18
C ALA A 716 56.49 -33.08 -15.09
N GLN A 717 55.57 -34.04 -14.97
CA GLN A 717 55.63 -35.41 -14.45
C GLN A 717 55.43 -35.68 -12.94
N VAL A 718 54.62 -36.72 -12.73
CA VAL A 718 54.17 -37.31 -11.45
C VAL A 718 54.79 -38.69 -11.33
N TRP A 719 55.42 -38.99 -10.19
CA TRP A 719 55.70 -40.32 -9.64
C TRP A 719 56.22 -40.13 -8.20
N SER A 720 56.17 -41.09 -7.27
CA SER A 720 55.56 -42.44 -7.23
C SER A 720 55.39 -42.86 -5.75
N CYS A 721 54.64 -43.92 -5.47
CA CYS A 721 54.65 -44.54 -4.13
C CYS A 721 55.95 -45.31 -3.88
N SER A 722 56.42 -45.36 -2.62
CA SER A 722 57.07 -46.55 -2.03
C SER A 722 57.36 -46.44 -0.53
N ASN A 723 56.65 -47.26 0.25
CA ASN A 723 57.05 -48.12 1.38
C ASN A 723 58.23 -47.84 2.36
N ASP A 724 57.96 -48.27 3.61
CA ASP A 724 58.83 -48.94 4.60
C ASP A 724 59.88 -48.19 5.47
N CYS A 725 59.46 -47.90 6.72
CA CYS A 725 60.05 -48.37 8.01
C CYS A 725 61.50 -47.96 8.42
N PRO A 726 61.91 -48.06 9.73
CA PRO A 726 61.28 -48.81 10.84
C PRO A 726 61.11 -48.07 12.20
N VAL A 727 60.64 -48.85 13.20
CA VAL A 727 60.24 -48.47 14.57
C VAL A 727 61.38 -48.51 15.60
N SER A 728 61.42 -47.57 16.56
CA SER A 728 61.89 -47.76 17.96
C SER A 728 61.73 -46.49 18.83
N LYS A 729 61.51 -46.50 20.15
CA LYS A 729 60.78 -47.44 21.06
C LYS A 729 60.63 -46.80 22.46
N ASN A 730 59.70 -47.34 23.29
CA ASN A 730 59.61 -47.24 24.77
C ASN A 730 59.25 -45.89 25.44
N GLU A 731 58.68 -45.83 26.66
CA GLU A 731 57.58 -46.62 27.32
C GLU A 731 57.23 -46.03 28.72
N HIS A 732 56.15 -46.54 29.36
CA HIS A 732 55.65 -46.22 30.72
C HIS A 732 55.05 -44.80 30.90
N ALA A 733 54.01 -44.51 31.71
CA ALA A 733 53.15 -45.27 32.64
C ALA A 733 51.88 -44.40 32.96
N LEU A 734 50.73 -44.86 33.48
CA LEU A 734 50.21 -46.21 33.82
C LEU A 734 48.65 -46.22 33.89
N GLU A 735 48.12 -47.36 34.34
CA GLU A 735 46.77 -47.81 34.77
C GLU A 735 45.86 -46.81 35.54
N GLU A 736 44.54 -46.70 35.25
CA GLU A 736 43.38 -47.61 35.50
C GLU A 736 42.73 -47.44 36.92
N SER A 737 41.44 -47.73 37.18
CA SER A 737 40.53 -48.70 36.54
C SER A 737 39.02 -48.36 36.50
N ARG A 738 38.39 -48.65 35.34
CA ARG A 738 37.11 -49.38 35.12
C ARG A 738 35.81 -49.01 35.88
N SER A 739 34.74 -48.73 35.11
CA SER A 739 33.60 -49.69 34.97
C SER A 739 32.54 -49.27 33.92
N THR A 740 31.89 -50.26 33.31
CA THR A 740 30.68 -50.21 32.45
C THR A 740 29.96 -51.56 32.57
N PRO A 741 28.66 -51.73 32.25
CA PRO A 741 27.70 -50.79 31.63
C PRO A 741 26.41 -50.58 32.47
N ASP A 742 25.44 -49.78 31.97
CA ASP A 742 24.12 -50.31 31.57
C ASP A 742 23.28 -49.31 30.71
N SER A 743 22.08 -49.74 30.36
CA SER A 743 21.06 -49.23 29.43
C SER A 743 20.52 -47.80 29.63
N SER A 744 20.09 -47.23 28.48
CA SER A 744 18.96 -46.31 28.29
C SER A 744 18.84 -45.03 29.12
N LEU A 745 18.99 -43.89 28.44
CA LEU A 745 18.06 -42.75 28.55
C LEU A 745 18.06 -41.94 27.23
N GLN A 746 16.90 -41.41 26.83
CA GLN A 746 16.79 -40.58 25.62
C GLN A 746 17.23 -39.14 25.89
N GLY A 747 18.41 -38.75 25.40
CA GLY A 747 18.86 -37.36 25.40
C GLY A 747 18.27 -36.55 24.24
N GLN A 748 17.75 -35.36 24.53
CA GLN A 748 17.20 -34.43 23.53
C GLN A 748 18.30 -33.81 22.65
N PRO A 749 17.99 -33.36 21.42
CA PRO A 749 18.93 -32.56 20.62
C PRO A 749 19.19 -31.20 21.30
N VAL A 750 20.46 -30.81 21.39
CA VAL A 750 20.89 -29.56 22.05
C VAL A 750 20.35 -28.32 21.32
N GLU A 751 19.73 -27.41 22.07
CA GLU A 751 19.09 -26.21 21.51
C GLU A 751 20.05 -25.03 21.26
N ASN A 752 19.76 -24.29 20.19
CA ASN A 752 19.90 -22.83 20.05
C ASN A 752 20.94 -22.07 20.89
N VAL A 753 22.23 -22.13 20.52
CA VAL A 753 23.26 -21.16 20.98
C VAL A 753 24.00 -20.57 19.78
N ASP A 754 23.53 -19.42 19.26
CA ASP A 754 24.34 -18.38 18.55
C ASP A 754 23.52 -17.26 17.84
N VAL A 755 22.19 -17.24 17.97
CA VAL A 755 21.32 -16.36 17.13
C VAL A 755 21.46 -14.86 17.45
N THR A 756 21.91 -14.49 18.66
CA THR A 756 21.72 -13.14 19.23
C THR A 756 22.99 -12.30 19.42
N LEU A 757 24.20 -12.84 19.27
CA LEU A 757 25.44 -12.16 19.70
C LEU A 757 25.68 -10.81 19.01
N VAL A 758 25.31 -10.64 17.73
CA VAL A 758 25.43 -9.37 16.98
C VAL A 758 24.63 -8.22 17.62
N SER A 759 23.62 -8.53 18.45
CA SER A 759 22.80 -7.54 19.17
C SER A 759 23.44 -6.97 20.45
N LEU A 760 24.60 -7.49 20.87
CA LEU A 760 25.34 -6.99 22.03
C LEU A 760 25.82 -5.54 21.83
N PRO A 761 25.98 -4.75 22.92
CA PRO A 761 26.66 -3.45 22.84
C PRO A 761 28.04 -3.58 22.20
N PRO A 762 28.52 -2.61 21.40
CA PRO A 762 29.78 -2.73 20.65
C PRO A 762 30.99 -3.10 21.51
N ASP A 763 31.04 -2.59 22.74
CA ASP A 763 32.09 -2.80 23.74
C ASP A 763 32.10 -4.24 24.29
N LYS A 764 30.93 -4.88 24.30
CA LYS A 764 30.75 -6.29 24.67
C LYS A 764 30.83 -7.24 23.48
N TYR A 765 30.78 -6.72 22.24
CA TYR A 765 30.87 -7.53 21.04
C TYR A 765 32.32 -7.72 20.60
N LYS A 766 32.77 -8.98 20.58
CA LYS A 766 34.10 -9.40 20.14
C LYS A 766 34.05 -9.91 18.68
N PRO A 767 34.64 -9.21 17.69
CA PRO A 767 34.43 -9.54 16.27
C PRO A 767 34.99 -10.88 15.79
N ILE A 768 35.89 -11.51 16.55
CA ILE A 768 36.48 -12.81 16.22
C ILE A 768 35.76 -13.93 16.99
N GLU A 769 35.57 -13.76 18.29
CA GLU A 769 34.94 -14.78 19.16
C GLU A 769 33.41 -14.89 18.97
N HIS A 770 32.74 -13.83 18.51
CA HIS A 770 31.28 -13.78 18.33
C HIS A 770 30.87 -13.84 16.84
N ALA A 771 31.71 -14.41 15.99
CA ALA A 771 31.46 -14.66 14.58
C ALA A 771 31.21 -16.16 14.35
N CYS A 772 30.30 -16.50 13.43
CA CYS A 772 29.92 -17.88 13.14
C CYS A 772 30.79 -18.56 12.06
N TRP A 773 32.03 -18.10 11.88
CA TRP A 773 33.03 -18.66 10.97
C TRP A 773 34.45 -18.27 11.43
N ARG A 774 35.49 -18.84 10.81
CA ARG A 774 36.90 -18.62 11.17
C ARG A 774 37.65 -17.73 10.17
N SER A 775 38.81 -17.20 10.56
CA SER A 775 39.59 -16.22 9.76
C SER A 775 40.18 -16.78 8.45
N ASP A 776 40.17 -18.10 8.27
CA ASP A 776 40.56 -18.84 7.07
C ASP A 776 39.37 -19.13 6.14
N GLN A 777 38.15 -18.76 6.54
CA GLN A 777 36.90 -19.14 5.87
C GLN A 777 36.20 -17.92 5.26
N PRO A 778 35.57 -18.06 4.08
CA PRO A 778 34.72 -17.01 3.50
C PRO A 778 33.44 -16.82 4.35
N ALA A 779 32.94 -15.59 4.45
CA ALA A 779 31.85 -15.28 5.36
C ALA A 779 30.51 -15.91 4.90
N PRO A 780 29.76 -16.57 5.80
CA PRO A 780 28.51 -17.23 5.47
C PRO A 780 27.32 -16.25 5.42
N TYR A 781 26.43 -16.44 4.45
CA TYR A 781 25.25 -15.60 4.25
C TYR A 781 24.29 -15.59 5.46
N VAL A 782 24.25 -16.69 6.23
CA VAL A 782 23.51 -16.78 7.49
C VAL A 782 23.86 -15.67 8.49
N HIS A 783 25.10 -15.14 8.47
CA HIS A 783 25.49 -14.03 9.34
C HIS A 783 24.73 -12.73 8.98
N LEU A 784 24.55 -12.46 7.69
CA LEU A 784 23.67 -11.39 7.22
C LEU A 784 22.21 -11.70 7.54
N ALA A 785 21.73 -12.92 7.29
CA ALA A 785 20.34 -13.29 7.52
C ALA A 785 19.91 -13.17 9.00
N ARG A 786 20.76 -13.58 9.94
CA ARG A 786 20.55 -13.37 11.39
C ARG A 786 20.56 -11.88 11.74
N THR A 787 21.54 -11.11 11.22
CA THR A 787 21.62 -9.66 11.44
C THR A 787 20.40 -8.93 10.90
N PHE A 788 19.91 -9.29 9.71
CA PHE A 788 18.74 -8.73 9.05
C PHE A 788 17.43 -8.98 9.82
N ASP A 789 17.29 -10.14 10.46
CA ASP A 789 16.14 -10.44 11.32
C ASP A 789 16.15 -9.58 12.59
N LEU A 790 17.29 -9.52 13.30
CA LEU A 790 17.47 -8.66 14.48
C LEU A 790 17.24 -7.17 14.18
N VAL A 791 17.77 -6.68 13.04
CA VAL A 791 17.64 -5.30 12.59
C VAL A 791 16.21 -5.00 12.12
N GLY A 792 15.56 -5.91 11.41
CA GLY A 792 14.17 -5.78 10.98
C GLY A 792 13.16 -5.76 12.13
N SER A 793 13.46 -6.41 13.26
CA SER A 793 12.66 -6.36 14.48
C SER A 793 12.88 -5.09 15.32
N GLN A 794 13.93 -4.30 15.04
CA GLN A 794 14.38 -3.21 15.91
C GLN A 794 13.80 -1.83 15.52
N ARG A 795 13.02 -1.23 16.42
CA ARG A 795 12.37 0.09 16.19
C ARG A 795 13.31 1.30 16.22
N GLY A 796 14.41 1.22 16.97
CA GLY A 796 15.33 2.36 17.20
C GLY A 796 16.59 2.29 16.34
N LYS A 797 16.76 3.29 15.45
CA LYS A 797 17.86 3.37 14.45
C LYS A 797 19.26 3.19 15.02
N ILE A 798 19.57 3.77 16.18
CA ILE A 798 20.92 3.71 16.77
C ILE A 798 21.34 2.26 17.05
N LYS A 799 20.43 1.44 17.61
CA LYS A 799 20.71 0.01 17.85
C LYS A 799 20.80 -0.79 16.54
N ALA A 800 20.04 -0.41 15.50
CA ALA A 800 20.18 -1.02 14.17
C ALA A 800 21.54 -0.70 13.52
N THR A 801 22.03 0.55 13.62
CA THR A 801 23.40 0.91 13.23
C THR A 801 24.43 0.11 14.03
N SER A 802 24.25 -0.04 15.35
CA SER A 802 25.13 -0.82 16.23
C SER A 802 25.20 -2.31 15.83
N MET A 803 24.06 -2.93 15.49
CA MET A 803 24.00 -4.31 15.01
C MET A 803 24.75 -4.48 13.69
N LEU A 804 24.52 -3.58 12.73
CA LEU A 804 25.23 -3.58 11.46
C LEU A 804 26.74 -3.30 11.63
N CYS A 805 27.11 -2.44 12.58
CA CYS A 805 28.51 -2.17 12.93
C CYS A 805 29.20 -3.42 13.47
N ASN A 806 28.56 -4.15 14.40
CA ASN A 806 29.08 -5.43 14.90
C ASN A 806 29.28 -6.46 13.77
N MET A 807 28.29 -6.60 12.88
CA MET A 807 28.39 -7.46 11.70
C MET A 807 29.56 -7.05 10.78
N PHE A 808 29.71 -5.77 10.45
CA PHE A 808 30.82 -5.28 9.64
C PHE A 808 32.18 -5.42 10.33
N ARG A 809 32.27 -5.27 11.66
CA ARG A 809 33.51 -5.50 12.42
C ARG A 809 34.00 -6.94 12.25
N SER A 810 33.09 -7.92 12.22
CA SER A 810 33.45 -9.34 12.03
C SER A 810 33.87 -9.64 10.60
N LEU A 811 33.21 -9.04 9.60
CA LEU A 811 33.66 -9.11 8.21
C LEU A 811 35.04 -8.47 8.03
N LEU A 812 35.28 -7.28 8.58
CA LEU A 812 36.59 -6.59 8.52
C LEU A 812 37.71 -7.37 9.23
N ALA A 813 37.39 -8.16 10.26
CA ALA A 813 38.36 -8.92 11.04
C ALA A 813 38.67 -10.32 10.48
N LEU A 814 37.76 -10.93 9.71
CA LEU A 814 37.85 -12.34 9.28
C LEU A 814 37.75 -12.55 7.77
N SER A 815 37.10 -11.64 7.03
CA SER A 815 36.78 -11.81 5.61
C SER A 815 36.56 -10.46 4.91
N PRO A 816 37.58 -9.58 4.81
CA PRO A 816 37.42 -8.23 4.26
C PRO A 816 36.82 -8.22 2.84
N GLU A 817 37.14 -9.22 2.02
CA GLU A 817 36.58 -9.39 0.66
C GLU A 817 35.05 -9.53 0.61
N ASP A 818 34.41 -10.00 1.69
CA ASP A 818 32.94 -10.11 1.77
C ASP A 818 32.27 -8.79 2.18
N VAL A 819 33.03 -7.74 2.56
CA VAL A 819 32.47 -6.44 3.02
C VAL A 819 31.71 -5.72 1.92
N LEU A 820 32.28 -5.55 0.72
CA LEU A 820 31.60 -4.88 -0.41
C LEU A 820 30.34 -5.66 -0.86
N PRO A 821 30.38 -6.99 -1.10
CA PRO A 821 29.20 -7.82 -1.26
C PRO A 821 28.16 -7.67 -0.13
N ALA A 822 28.59 -7.59 1.13
CA ALA A 822 27.68 -7.37 2.26
C ALA A 822 27.02 -6.00 2.24
N VAL A 823 27.74 -4.91 1.91
CA VAL A 823 27.13 -3.56 1.77
C VAL A 823 26.08 -3.55 0.66
N TYR A 824 26.37 -4.21 -0.47
CA TYR A 824 25.40 -4.37 -1.57
C TYR A 824 24.14 -5.13 -1.12
N LEU A 825 24.30 -6.28 -0.46
CA LEU A 825 23.18 -7.08 0.06
C LEU A 825 22.39 -6.35 1.17
N CYS A 826 23.06 -5.65 2.10
CA CYS A 826 22.44 -4.83 3.14
C CYS A 826 21.59 -3.69 2.57
N THR A 827 21.88 -3.24 1.35
CA THR A 827 21.20 -2.12 0.69
C THR A 827 20.26 -2.57 -0.42
N ASN A 828 20.10 -3.88 -0.61
CA ASN A 828 19.27 -4.49 -1.66
C ASN A 828 19.63 -3.98 -3.07
N LYS A 829 20.94 -3.85 -3.32
CA LYS A 829 21.54 -3.46 -4.60
C LYS A 829 22.50 -4.55 -5.09
N ILE A 830 22.79 -4.52 -6.39
CA ILE A 830 23.78 -5.41 -7.03
C ILE A 830 24.83 -4.64 -7.85
N ALA A 831 24.67 -3.32 -7.99
CA ALA A 831 25.50 -2.42 -8.79
C ALA A 831 25.22 -0.98 -8.37
N ALA A 832 25.98 -0.01 -8.90
CA ALA A 832 25.66 1.40 -8.76
C ALA A 832 24.42 1.78 -9.62
N ASP A 833 23.63 2.76 -9.14
CA ASP A 833 22.33 3.13 -9.78
C ASP A 833 22.46 3.48 -11.26
N HIS A 834 23.61 4.06 -11.63
CA HIS A 834 23.88 4.63 -12.95
C HIS A 834 24.37 3.63 -14.00
N GLU A 835 24.53 2.36 -13.63
CA GLU A 835 24.86 1.28 -14.57
C GLU A 835 23.59 0.61 -15.14
N ASN A 836 22.42 0.92 -14.57
CA ASN A 836 21.11 0.35 -14.89
C ASN A 836 21.09 -1.21 -14.81
N ILE A 837 21.93 -1.82 -13.97
CA ILE A 837 22.00 -3.27 -13.83
C ILE A 837 20.89 -3.77 -12.91
N GLU A 838 19.90 -4.40 -13.53
CA GLU A 838 18.71 -4.90 -12.87
C GLU A 838 18.61 -6.43 -12.92
N LEU A 839 18.20 -7.05 -11.81
CA LEU A 839 17.90 -8.50 -11.75
C LEU A 839 16.92 -8.95 -12.85
N ASN A 840 15.99 -8.08 -13.26
CA ASN A 840 14.93 -8.38 -14.24
C ASN A 840 14.20 -9.71 -13.92
N ILE A 841 13.60 -9.75 -12.72
CA ILE A 841 12.82 -10.86 -12.15
C ILE A 841 11.43 -10.33 -11.79
N GLY A 842 10.36 -11.03 -12.17
CA GLY A 842 9.02 -10.79 -11.66
C GLY A 842 8.67 -11.73 -10.50
N GLY A 843 7.78 -11.31 -9.60
CA GLY A 843 7.36 -12.13 -8.45
C GLY A 843 6.85 -13.52 -8.84
N SER A 844 6.18 -13.66 -9.99
CA SER A 844 5.75 -14.95 -10.54
C SER A 844 6.88 -15.94 -10.84
N LEU A 845 8.09 -15.45 -11.18
CA LEU A 845 9.27 -16.29 -11.37
C LEU A 845 9.81 -16.79 -10.02
N VAL A 846 9.81 -15.91 -9.00
CA VAL A 846 10.19 -16.28 -7.62
C VAL A 846 9.19 -17.30 -7.04
N THR A 847 7.89 -17.09 -7.21
CA THR A 847 6.84 -18.06 -6.86
C THR A 847 7.05 -19.40 -7.57
N SER A 848 7.41 -19.40 -8.86
CA SER A 848 7.67 -20.65 -9.60
C SER A 848 8.97 -21.35 -9.19
N ALA A 849 9.94 -20.62 -8.65
CA ALA A 849 11.15 -21.20 -8.07
C ALA A 849 10.88 -21.78 -6.67
N LEU A 850 10.06 -21.10 -5.86
CA LEU A 850 9.59 -21.62 -4.56
C LEU A 850 8.72 -22.87 -4.71
N GLU A 851 7.86 -22.91 -5.72
CA GLU A 851 7.06 -24.08 -6.09
C GLU A 851 7.95 -25.31 -6.38
N GLU A 852 9.04 -25.15 -7.15
CA GLU A 852 9.95 -26.25 -7.50
C GLU A 852 10.97 -26.60 -6.38
N ALA A 853 11.40 -25.61 -5.59
CA ALA A 853 12.37 -25.84 -4.51
C ALA A 853 11.70 -26.40 -3.24
N CYS A 854 10.54 -25.85 -2.87
CA CYS A 854 9.81 -26.19 -1.64
C CYS A 854 8.66 -27.20 -1.89
N GLY A 855 8.48 -27.70 -3.11
CA GLY A 855 7.42 -28.67 -3.47
C GLY A 855 5.99 -28.18 -3.21
N THR A 856 5.79 -26.87 -3.07
CA THR A 856 4.56 -26.27 -2.55
C THR A 856 3.72 -25.70 -3.68
N ASN A 857 2.45 -26.13 -3.78
CA ASN A 857 1.52 -25.69 -4.82
C ASN A 857 1.30 -24.16 -4.81
N ARG A 858 1.30 -23.52 -5.99
CA ARG A 858 1.00 -22.09 -6.20
C ARG A 858 -0.22 -21.54 -5.47
N SER A 859 -1.29 -22.31 -5.29
CA SER A 859 -2.43 -21.85 -4.48
C SER A 859 -1.97 -21.64 -3.05
N LYS A 860 -1.43 -22.68 -2.38
CA LYS A 860 -0.96 -22.58 -1.00
C LYS A 860 0.07 -21.45 -0.81
N ILE A 861 0.97 -21.22 -1.76
CA ILE A 861 1.90 -20.06 -1.71
C ILE A 861 1.14 -18.72 -1.78
N ARG A 862 0.10 -18.60 -2.62
CA ARG A 862 -0.76 -17.42 -2.71
C ARG A 862 -1.60 -17.23 -1.45
N ASP A 863 -2.17 -18.32 -0.92
CA ASP A 863 -3.04 -18.32 0.25
C ASP A 863 -2.25 -17.89 1.50
N MET A 864 -1.03 -18.43 1.67
CA MET A 864 -0.07 -17.97 2.68
C MET A 864 0.40 -16.52 2.44
N TYR A 865 0.52 -16.05 1.20
CA TYR A 865 0.89 -14.67 0.91
C TYR A 865 -0.23 -13.67 1.22
N ASN A 866 -1.50 -14.07 1.01
CA ASN A 866 -2.66 -13.27 1.40
C ASN A 866 -2.77 -13.11 2.92
N ASP A 867 -2.33 -14.12 3.68
CA ASP A 867 -2.31 -14.15 5.14
C ASP A 867 -1.10 -13.37 5.72
N MET A 868 0.11 -13.64 5.22
CA MET A 868 1.37 -13.10 5.78
C MET A 868 1.83 -11.76 5.20
N GLY A 869 1.35 -11.37 4.01
CA GLY A 869 1.70 -10.08 3.37
C GLY A 869 3.17 -9.90 2.95
N ASP A 870 4.00 -10.96 3.02
CA ASP A 870 5.41 -10.97 2.61
C ASP A 870 5.82 -12.31 2.00
N LEU A 871 6.44 -12.29 0.81
CA LEU A 871 6.85 -13.53 0.15
C LEU A 871 8.07 -14.18 0.82
N GLY A 872 8.88 -13.43 1.58
CA GLY A 872 9.99 -13.98 2.36
C GLY A 872 9.52 -14.80 3.55
N ASP A 873 8.55 -14.29 4.32
CA ASP A 873 7.95 -15.03 5.42
C ASP A 873 7.17 -16.26 4.93
N VAL A 874 6.46 -16.16 3.79
CA VAL A 874 5.85 -17.33 3.11
C VAL A 874 6.89 -18.37 2.72
N ALA A 875 8.00 -17.96 2.09
CA ALA A 875 9.07 -18.86 1.70
C ALA A 875 9.71 -19.55 2.92
N GLN A 876 9.89 -18.81 4.02
CA GLN A 876 10.40 -19.33 5.28
C GLN A 876 9.51 -20.44 5.84
N ALA A 877 8.19 -20.25 5.83
CA ALA A 877 7.24 -21.27 6.24
C ALA A 877 7.20 -22.47 5.28
N CYS A 878 7.33 -22.25 3.97
CA CYS A 878 7.42 -23.33 2.98
C CYS A 878 8.69 -24.20 3.15
N ARG A 879 9.78 -23.64 3.71
CA ARG A 879 11.00 -24.41 4.04
C ARG A 879 10.82 -25.31 5.26
N GLN A 880 10.05 -24.88 6.25
CA GLN A 880 9.82 -25.66 7.49
C GLN A 880 9.06 -26.97 7.24
N THR A 881 8.37 -27.11 6.11
CA THR A 881 7.70 -28.36 5.70
C THR A 881 8.60 -29.36 4.94
N GLN A 882 9.92 -29.15 4.90
CA GLN A 882 10.88 -30.07 4.25
C GLN A 882 11.99 -30.52 5.21
N THR A 883 12.14 -31.83 5.38
CA THR A 883 13.36 -32.45 5.91
C THR A 883 14.31 -32.81 4.77
N LEU A 884 15.63 -32.71 5.01
CA LEU A 884 16.67 -33.09 4.05
C LEU A 884 17.54 -34.19 4.66
N LEU A 885 17.88 -35.21 3.86
CA LEU A 885 18.74 -36.32 4.30
C LEU A 885 20.18 -35.89 4.63
N ALA A 886 20.65 -34.80 4.01
CA ALA A 886 21.92 -34.15 4.33
C ALA A 886 21.78 -32.63 4.16
N PRO A 887 22.46 -31.81 4.98
CA PRO A 887 22.45 -30.36 4.83
C PRO A 887 23.25 -29.95 3.57
N PRO A 888 22.69 -29.14 2.67
CA PRO A 888 23.41 -28.64 1.48
C PRO A 888 24.57 -27.71 1.89
N ARG A 889 25.53 -27.50 0.97
CA ARG A 889 26.63 -26.55 1.16
C ARG A 889 26.08 -25.18 1.55
N GLN A 890 26.67 -24.57 2.57
CA GLN A 890 26.25 -23.28 3.11
C GLN A 890 26.41 -22.17 2.07
N LEU A 891 25.46 -21.24 2.04
CA LEU A 891 25.57 -20.03 1.22
C LEU A 891 26.64 -19.09 1.78
N LEU A 892 27.46 -18.54 0.90
CA LEU A 892 28.48 -17.53 1.24
C LEU A 892 28.04 -16.15 0.75
N ILE A 893 28.48 -15.08 1.40
CA ILE A 893 28.08 -13.70 1.07
C ILE A 893 28.48 -13.37 -0.37
N ARG A 894 29.76 -13.54 -0.72
CA ARG A 894 30.27 -13.41 -2.10
C ARG A 894 29.54 -14.29 -3.13
N ASP A 895 29.16 -15.51 -2.78
CA ASP A 895 28.49 -16.44 -3.69
C ASP A 895 27.07 -15.99 -4.01
N VAL A 896 26.30 -15.57 -3.00
CA VAL A 896 24.94 -15.03 -3.17
C VAL A 896 24.98 -13.76 -4.03
N TYR A 897 25.93 -12.86 -3.77
CA TYR A 897 26.15 -11.66 -4.59
C TYR A 897 26.53 -12.02 -6.05
N SER A 898 27.48 -12.94 -6.24
CA SER A 898 27.90 -13.41 -7.57
C SER A 898 26.76 -14.07 -8.36
N VAL A 899 25.90 -14.86 -7.71
CA VAL A 899 24.74 -15.47 -8.38
C VAL A 899 23.67 -14.43 -8.72
N LEU A 900 23.44 -13.43 -7.87
CA LEU A 900 22.54 -12.31 -8.19
C LEU A 900 23.05 -11.50 -9.40
N TRP A 901 24.36 -11.28 -9.52
CA TRP A 901 24.97 -10.70 -10.72
C TRP A 901 24.82 -11.61 -11.95
N LYS A 902 25.09 -12.92 -11.81
CA LYS A 902 24.87 -13.91 -12.88
C LYS A 902 23.41 -13.96 -13.35
N ILE A 903 22.45 -13.63 -12.49
CA ILE A 903 21.02 -13.52 -12.81
C ILE A 903 20.69 -12.20 -13.55
N SER A 904 21.27 -11.06 -13.20
CA SER A 904 20.98 -9.78 -13.88
C SER A 904 21.41 -9.80 -15.35
N VAL A 905 22.54 -10.42 -15.65
CA VAL A 905 23.09 -10.52 -17.02
C VAL A 905 22.40 -11.56 -17.92
N GLN A 906 21.47 -12.39 -17.43
CA GLN A 906 20.75 -13.34 -18.30
C GLN A 906 19.72 -12.62 -19.18
N THR A 907 19.99 -12.57 -20.49
CA THR A 907 19.13 -12.01 -21.54
C THR A 907 18.82 -13.04 -22.64
N GLY A 908 17.98 -12.65 -23.61
CA GLY A 908 17.63 -13.49 -24.76
C GLY A 908 16.71 -14.67 -24.47
N SER A 909 16.56 -15.57 -25.44
CA SER A 909 15.70 -16.76 -25.31
C SER A 909 16.20 -17.71 -24.21
N GLY A 910 15.27 -18.42 -23.56
CA GLY A 910 15.55 -19.32 -22.44
C GLY A 910 16.02 -18.64 -21.14
N SER A 911 16.29 -17.34 -21.13
CA SER A 911 16.82 -16.61 -19.96
C SER A 911 15.96 -16.78 -18.71
N THR A 912 14.63 -16.72 -18.82
CA THR A 912 13.69 -16.97 -17.73
C THR A 912 13.94 -18.31 -17.03
N MET A 913 14.23 -19.38 -17.78
CA MET A 913 14.54 -20.69 -17.22
C MET A 913 15.93 -20.70 -16.56
N ARG A 914 16.95 -20.12 -17.20
CA ARG A 914 18.30 -20.01 -16.61
C ARG A 914 18.27 -19.22 -15.29
N LYS A 915 17.51 -18.12 -15.24
CA LYS A 915 17.25 -17.36 -14.00
C LYS A 915 16.51 -18.20 -12.95
N LYS A 916 15.47 -18.96 -13.34
CA LYS A 916 14.73 -19.86 -12.44
C LYS A 916 15.69 -20.86 -11.78
N ASN A 917 16.53 -21.53 -12.56
CA ASN A 917 17.44 -22.56 -12.07
C ASN A 917 18.48 -22.01 -11.09
N LEU A 918 19.05 -20.83 -11.36
CA LEU A 918 19.95 -20.14 -10.43
C LEU A 918 19.25 -19.79 -9.11
N ILE A 919 18.01 -19.28 -9.16
CA ILE A 919 17.20 -18.97 -7.97
C ILE A 919 16.88 -20.25 -7.17
N VAL A 920 16.43 -21.31 -7.85
CA VAL A 920 16.11 -22.62 -7.24
C VAL A 920 17.33 -23.20 -6.53
N ASN A 921 18.52 -23.13 -7.13
CA ASN A 921 19.74 -23.65 -6.52
C ASN A 921 20.15 -22.88 -5.25
N LEU A 922 19.95 -21.55 -5.20
CA LEU A 922 20.12 -20.78 -3.97
C LEU A 922 19.08 -21.19 -2.90
N ILE A 923 17.79 -21.24 -3.27
CA ILE A 923 16.69 -21.58 -2.35
C ILE A 923 16.88 -22.99 -1.76
N ARG A 924 17.27 -23.98 -2.57
CA ARG A 924 17.57 -25.34 -2.11
C ARG A 924 18.70 -25.36 -1.06
N SER A 925 19.68 -24.46 -1.15
CA SER A 925 20.83 -24.37 -0.24
C SER A 925 20.57 -23.58 1.05
N CYS A 926 19.52 -22.76 1.11
CA CYS A 926 19.22 -21.91 2.27
C CYS A 926 19.05 -22.68 3.59
N ARG A 927 19.69 -22.18 4.64
CA ARG A 927 19.60 -22.60 6.05
C ARG A 927 18.91 -21.52 6.90
N GLU A 928 18.39 -21.90 8.07
CA GLU A 928 17.77 -20.98 9.04
C GLU A 928 16.84 -19.93 8.36
N LYS A 929 17.14 -18.64 8.51
CA LYS A 929 16.40 -17.50 7.96
C LYS A 929 16.94 -16.97 6.63
N GLU A 930 17.91 -17.66 6.00
CA GLU A 930 18.49 -17.23 4.71
C GLU A 930 17.42 -17.14 3.61
N MET A 931 16.45 -18.07 3.59
CA MET A 931 15.42 -18.09 2.55
C MET A 931 14.52 -16.86 2.58
N LYS A 932 14.13 -16.40 3.78
CA LYS A 932 13.36 -15.17 3.98
C LYS A 932 14.03 -13.96 3.32
N PHE A 933 15.32 -13.75 3.59
CA PHE A 933 16.04 -12.57 3.09
C PHE A 933 16.53 -12.70 1.65
N LEU A 934 16.82 -13.92 1.18
CA LEU A 934 17.06 -14.20 -0.24
C LEU A 934 15.82 -13.86 -1.07
N VAL A 935 14.64 -14.38 -0.69
CA VAL A 935 13.39 -14.13 -1.43
C VAL A 935 13.00 -12.67 -1.38
N ARG A 936 13.14 -12.00 -0.22
CA ARG A 936 12.97 -10.55 -0.10
C ARG A 936 13.92 -9.75 -1.00
N THR A 937 15.19 -10.17 -1.14
CA THR A 937 16.15 -9.58 -2.10
C THR A 937 15.68 -9.77 -3.54
N LEU A 938 15.24 -10.98 -3.92
CA LEU A 938 14.79 -11.31 -5.27
C LEU A 938 13.52 -10.53 -5.70
N VAL A 939 12.60 -10.25 -4.77
CA VAL A 939 11.45 -9.35 -5.01
C VAL A 939 11.76 -7.86 -4.74
N ARG A 940 13.04 -7.53 -4.49
CA ARG A 940 13.56 -6.18 -4.18
C ARG A 940 12.88 -5.46 -3.01
N ASN A 941 12.44 -6.20 -2.00
CA ASN A 941 11.76 -5.66 -0.82
C ASN A 941 12.35 -6.26 0.47
N LEU A 942 13.59 -5.87 0.80
CA LEU A 942 14.36 -6.45 1.91
C LEU A 942 13.70 -6.30 3.30
N ARG A 943 12.86 -5.27 3.49
CA ARG A 943 12.05 -5.01 4.71
C ARG A 943 12.83 -5.05 6.05
N ILE A 944 14.12 -4.71 6.07
CA ILE A 944 14.94 -4.63 7.30
C ILE A 944 14.96 -3.25 7.96
N GLY A 945 14.34 -2.22 7.36
CA GLY A 945 14.33 -0.86 7.91
C GLY A 945 15.64 -0.05 7.80
N ALA A 946 16.77 -0.70 7.53
CA ALA A 946 18.04 -0.06 7.20
C ALA A 946 18.07 0.48 5.76
N MET A 947 18.87 1.54 5.53
CA MET A 947 19.13 2.16 4.23
C MET A 947 20.59 2.66 4.19
N MET A 948 21.05 3.29 3.09
CA MET A 948 22.39 3.90 2.99
C MET A 948 22.75 4.79 4.21
N LYS A 949 21.80 5.61 4.69
CA LYS A 949 21.93 6.46 5.90
C LYS A 949 21.91 5.67 7.24
N THR A 950 22.18 4.38 7.20
CA THR A 950 22.30 3.45 8.34
C THR A 950 23.47 2.50 8.09
N VAL A 951 23.55 1.92 6.89
CA VAL A 951 24.60 0.99 6.47
C VAL A 951 25.97 1.68 6.36
N LEU A 952 26.06 2.86 5.73
CA LEU A 952 27.34 3.55 5.57
C LEU A 952 27.92 4.09 6.90
N PRO A 953 27.12 4.73 7.80
CA PRO A 953 27.58 5.00 9.16
C PRO A 953 27.98 3.75 9.94
N ALA A 954 27.25 2.63 9.81
CA ALA A 954 27.61 1.39 10.48
C ALA A 954 28.96 0.83 10.02
N LEU A 955 29.26 0.90 8.71
CA LEU A 955 30.55 0.51 8.16
C LEU A 955 31.67 1.46 8.60
N ALA A 956 31.46 2.79 8.56
CA ALA A 956 32.43 3.76 9.04
C ALA A 956 32.77 3.54 10.53
N GLN A 957 31.76 3.32 11.37
CA GLN A 957 31.95 2.97 12.77
C GLN A 957 32.72 1.66 12.95
N ALA A 958 32.43 0.64 12.13
CA ALA A 958 33.16 -0.62 12.15
C ALA A 958 34.64 -0.46 11.78
N VAL A 959 34.96 0.39 10.81
CA VAL A 959 36.33 0.71 10.40
C VAL A 959 37.11 1.38 11.55
N VAL A 960 36.56 2.43 12.17
CA VAL A 960 37.19 3.06 13.36
C VAL A 960 37.43 2.03 14.46
N MET A 961 36.40 1.25 14.83
CA MET A 961 36.48 0.27 15.91
C MET A 961 37.42 -0.91 15.61
N ASN A 962 37.69 -1.22 14.34
CA ASN A 962 38.68 -2.22 13.97
C ASN A 962 40.10 -1.64 14.07
N SER A 963 40.33 -0.44 13.54
CA SER A 963 41.63 0.25 13.59
C SER A 963 42.06 0.66 15.01
N SER A 964 41.13 1.09 15.87
CA SER A 964 41.45 1.54 17.23
C SER A 964 42.01 0.45 18.16
N ARG A 965 41.93 -0.83 17.79
CA ARG A 965 42.60 -1.93 18.52
C ARG A 965 44.13 -1.78 18.57
N ALA A 966 44.72 -0.99 17.68
CA ALA A 966 46.16 -0.71 17.65
C ALA A 966 46.60 0.52 18.47
N LEU A 967 45.67 1.25 19.12
CA LEU A 967 45.90 2.58 19.70
C LEU A 967 45.54 2.70 21.19
N CYS A 968 45.50 1.58 21.92
CA CYS A 968 45.04 1.54 23.31
C CYS A 968 46.07 2.02 24.35
N HIS A 969 46.21 3.35 24.48
CA HIS A 969 46.57 4.00 25.74
C HIS A 969 45.50 5.04 26.13
N GLU A 970 45.54 5.50 27.38
CA GLU A 970 44.35 5.96 28.13
C GLU A 970 43.78 7.33 27.72
N GLY A 971 42.47 7.53 27.98
CA GLY A 971 41.87 8.86 28.20
C GLY A 971 40.74 9.33 27.26
N THR A 972 40.32 8.56 26.24
CA THR A 972 39.62 9.15 25.06
C THR A 972 38.22 8.60 24.72
N ALA A 973 37.29 8.56 25.69
CA ALA A 973 35.90 8.15 25.43
C ALA A 973 35.15 9.09 24.46
N ASP A 974 35.14 10.40 24.74
CA ASP A 974 34.44 11.37 23.88
C ASP A 974 35.16 11.60 22.53
N CYS A 975 36.50 11.66 22.51
CA CYS A 975 37.26 11.75 21.27
C CYS A 975 37.05 10.55 20.32
N LEU A 976 36.78 9.35 20.85
CA LEU A 976 36.39 8.20 20.03
C LEU A 976 34.98 8.38 19.45
N LYS A 977 34.03 8.89 20.22
CA LYS A 977 32.66 9.21 19.79
C LYS A 977 32.61 10.32 18.75
N GLU A 978 33.49 11.33 18.85
CA GLU A 978 33.69 12.36 17.82
C GLU A 978 34.18 11.73 16.50
N LYS A 979 35.29 10.97 16.53
CA LYS A 979 35.83 10.26 15.36
C LYS A 979 34.83 9.32 14.68
N LEU A 980 34.00 8.62 15.46
CA LEU A 980 32.91 7.79 14.93
C LEU A 980 31.87 8.62 14.16
N GLN A 981 31.55 9.83 14.63
CA GLN A 981 30.60 10.73 13.98
C GLN A 981 31.21 11.46 12.78
N GLU A 982 32.47 11.88 12.86
CA GLU A 982 33.24 12.47 11.76
C GLU A 982 33.31 11.52 10.57
N LEU A 983 33.81 10.29 10.76
CA LEU A 983 33.94 9.32 9.67
C LEU A 983 32.57 8.89 9.11
N SER A 984 31.56 8.73 9.97
CA SER A 984 30.17 8.47 9.53
C SER A 984 29.63 9.58 8.62
N THR A 985 30.04 10.84 8.87
CA THR A 985 29.64 12.00 8.08
C THR A 985 30.42 12.05 6.78
N ALA A 986 31.75 11.94 6.84
CA ALA A 986 32.65 11.94 5.68
C ALA A 986 32.27 10.87 4.63
N VAL A 987 32.02 9.62 5.06
CA VAL A 987 31.59 8.53 4.18
C VAL A 987 30.19 8.78 3.59
N THR A 988 29.28 9.37 4.38
CA THR A 988 27.94 9.72 3.89
C THR A 988 28.00 10.84 2.85
N GLU A 989 28.88 11.83 3.04
CA GLU A 989 29.10 12.92 2.09
C GLU A 989 29.78 12.43 0.82
N ALA A 990 30.86 11.64 0.94
CA ALA A 990 31.53 10.99 -0.19
C ALA A 990 30.56 10.16 -1.04
N TYR A 991 29.64 9.39 -0.44
CA TYR A 991 28.60 8.67 -1.18
C TYR A 991 27.59 9.59 -1.90
N ASN A 992 27.30 10.79 -1.37
CA ASN A 992 26.41 11.72 -2.06
C ASN A 992 27.10 12.35 -3.28
N VAL A 993 28.41 12.61 -3.18
CA VAL A 993 29.28 13.12 -4.25
C VAL A 993 29.47 12.04 -5.33
N LEU A 994 29.84 10.83 -4.91
CA LEU A 994 30.20 9.69 -5.74
C LEU A 994 29.43 8.43 -5.29
N PRO A 995 28.16 8.24 -5.71
CA PRO A 995 27.33 7.09 -5.32
C PRO A 995 27.69 5.80 -6.07
N ASN A 996 28.96 5.41 -6.01
CA ASN A 996 29.52 4.14 -6.48
C ASN A 996 30.16 3.44 -5.26
N LEU A 997 29.71 2.22 -4.93
CA LEU A 997 30.20 1.50 -3.74
C LEU A 997 31.52 0.78 -3.99
N ASP A 998 31.78 0.35 -5.22
CA ASP A 998 33.01 -0.32 -5.66
C ASP A 998 34.23 0.62 -5.62
N LEU A 999 34.00 1.94 -5.69
CA LEU A 999 35.01 2.96 -5.39
C LEU A 999 35.01 3.36 -3.92
N LEU A 1000 33.84 3.54 -3.29
CA LEU A 1000 33.77 4.07 -1.92
C LEU A 1000 34.26 3.07 -0.86
N VAL A 1001 33.83 1.80 -0.93
CA VAL A 1001 34.09 0.82 0.13
C VAL A 1001 35.57 0.41 0.18
N PRO A 1002 36.25 0.07 -0.94
CA PRO A 1002 37.69 -0.20 -0.92
C PRO A 1002 38.50 1.03 -0.49
N SER A 1003 38.11 2.24 -0.89
CA SER A 1003 38.81 3.48 -0.47
C SER A 1003 38.68 3.72 1.04
N LEU A 1004 37.49 3.53 1.61
CA LEU A 1004 37.28 3.60 3.06
C LEU A 1004 38.06 2.52 3.82
N MET A 1005 38.12 1.30 3.29
CA MET A 1005 38.88 0.20 3.89
C MET A 1005 40.40 0.42 3.82
N LYS A 1006 40.89 1.07 2.76
CA LYS A 1006 42.31 1.40 2.55
C LYS A 1006 42.80 2.56 3.41
N GLU A 1007 42.08 3.69 3.42
CA GLU A 1007 42.49 4.88 4.18
C GLU A 1007 42.06 4.82 5.66
N GLY A 1008 41.10 3.96 6.01
CA GLY A 1008 40.68 3.71 7.37
C GLY A 1008 40.14 4.97 8.06
N ILE A 1009 40.73 5.33 9.21
CA ILE A 1009 40.38 6.54 9.98
C ILE A 1009 40.77 7.83 9.21
N ALA A 1010 41.73 7.77 8.28
CA ALA A 1010 42.16 8.93 7.50
C ALA A 1010 41.24 9.26 6.30
N PHE A 1011 40.19 8.47 6.06
CA PHE A 1011 39.24 8.73 4.98
C PHE A 1011 38.44 10.02 5.22
N SER A 1012 38.38 10.89 4.21
CA SER A 1012 37.71 12.18 4.22
C SER A 1012 36.67 12.28 3.10
N SER A 1013 35.71 13.20 3.19
CA SER A 1013 34.82 13.52 2.05
C SER A 1013 35.58 14.13 0.86
N SER A 1014 36.84 14.57 1.06
CA SER A 1014 37.78 14.97 0.01
C SER A 1014 38.63 13.83 -0.59
N THR A 1015 38.59 12.61 -0.03
CA THR A 1015 39.35 11.45 -0.54
C THR A 1015 38.86 10.99 -1.92
N LEU A 1016 37.60 11.31 -2.28
CA LEU A 1016 36.99 10.94 -3.57
C LEU A 1016 36.45 12.18 -4.28
N SER A 1017 37.06 12.53 -5.42
CA SER A 1017 36.66 13.64 -6.27
C SER A 1017 35.45 13.30 -7.17
N MET A 1018 34.69 14.31 -7.59
CA MET A 1018 33.65 14.14 -8.62
C MET A 1018 34.23 13.68 -9.97
N VAL A 1019 33.56 12.72 -10.61
CA VAL A 1019 33.95 12.16 -11.92
C VAL A 1019 32.78 12.31 -12.90
N PRO A 1020 32.92 13.10 -13.99
CA PRO A 1020 31.91 13.16 -15.05
C PRO A 1020 31.60 11.78 -15.63
N GLY A 1021 30.32 11.41 -15.64
CA GLY A 1021 29.83 10.07 -15.96
C GLY A 1021 29.39 9.25 -14.75
N ILE A 1022 29.61 9.71 -13.52
CA ILE A 1022 29.01 9.16 -12.30
C ILE A 1022 28.08 10.24 -11.70
N PRO A 1023 26.76 10.02 -11.61
CA PRO A 1023 25.82 11.06 -11.20
C PRO A 1023 25.85 11.34 -9.71
N ILE A 1024 25.84 12.62 -9.38
CA ILE A 1024 25.85 13.19 -8.02
C ILE A 1024 24.42 13.22 -7.47
N LYS A 1025 24.20 12.94 -6.18
CA LYS A 1025 22.85 12.94 -5.60
C LYS A 1025 22.29 14.38 -5.47
N PRO A 1026 21.17 14.71 -6.15
CA PRO A 1026 20.75 16.10 -6.35
C PRO A 1026 20.30 16.81 -5.07
N MET A 1027 20.46 18.14 -5.06
CA MET A 1027 19.93 19.05 -4.03
C MET A 1027 18.40 19.02 -3.99
N LEU A 1028 17.81 19.03 -2.79
CA LEU A 1028 16.36 18.91 -2.56
C LEU A 1028 15.79 20.11 -1.82
N ALA A 1029 14.67 20.66 -2.31
CA ALA A 1029 13.96 21.77 -1.67
C ALA A 1029 13.07 21.34 -0.49
N LYS A 1030 12.81 22.30 0.41
CA LYS A 1030 11.71 22.28 1.38
C LYS A 1030 10.45 22.89 0.75
N ILE A 1031 9.26 22.40 1.13
CA ILE A 1031 8.00 23.09 0.82
C ILE A 1031 7.84 24.28 1.77
N THR A 1032 7.37 25.42 1.25
CA THR A 1032 7.08 26.65 2.01
C THR A 1032 5.65 27.10 1.76
N ASN A 1033 4.97 27.55 2.82
CA ASN A 1033 3.55 27.87 2.85
C ASN A 1033 3.28 29.32 2.38
N GLY A 1034 3.88 29.72 1.26
CA GLY A 1034 3.72 31.04 0.64
C GLY A 1034 4.89 32.01 0.86
N VAL A 1035 4.76 33.21 0.27
CA VAL A 1035 5.82 34.23 0.21
C VAL A 1035 6.27 34.74 1.60
N PRO A 1036 5.39 34.95 2.60
CA PRO A 1036 5.84 35.41 3.93
C PRO A 1036 6.77 34.42 4.66
N GLU A 1037 6.61 33.10 4.44
CA GLU A 1037 7.57 32.12 5.00
C GLU A 1037 8.92 32.21 4.28
N VAL A 1038 8.91 32.43 2.97
CA VAL A 1038 10.14 32.61 2.16
C VAL A 1038 10.91 33.85 2.60
N LEU A 1039 10.26 35.02 2.69
CA LEU A 1039 10.90 36.25 3.14
C LEU A 1039 11.45 36.12 4.57
N LYS A 1040 10.76 35.39 5.45
CA LYS A 1040 11.26 35.08 6.80
C LYS A 1040 12.44 34.08 6.82
N LEU A 1041 12.57 33.21 5.82
CA LEU A 1041 13.67 32.24 5.71
C LEU A 1041 14.95 32.85 5.09
N PHE A 1042 14.80 33.81 4.18
CA PHE A 1042 15.89 34.49 3.49
C PHE A 1042 16.07 35.96 3.95
N GLN A 1043 15.55 36.32 5.12
CA GLN A 1043 15.65 37.68 5.67
C GLN A 1043 17.11 38.17 5.68
N ASN A 1044 17.34 39.35 5.12
CA ASN A 1044 18.66 39.98 4.95
C ASN A 1044 19.67 39.13 4.13
N LYS A 1045 19.19 38.29 3.21
CA LYS A 1045 20.05 37.51 2.29
C LYS A 1045 19.53 37.64 0.86
N ALA A 1046 20.43 37.89 -0.09
CA ALA A 1046 20.07 37.86 -1.51
C ALA A 1046 19.62 36.46 -1.94
N PHE A 1047 18.50 36.40 -2.65
CA PHE A 1047 17.90 35.17 -3.15
C PHE A 1047 17.32 35.34 -4.55
N THR A 1048 16.98 34.23 -5.18
CA THR A 1048 16.44 34.18 -6.54
C THR A 1048 15.24 33.26 -6.60
N CYS A 1049 14.20 33.69 -7.28
CA CYS A 1049 13.03 32.88 -7.59
C CYS A 1049 13.14 32.39 -9.03
N GLU A 1050 13.02 31.09 -9.25
CA GLU A 1050 12.99 30.44 -10.57
C GLU A 1050 11.61 29.86 -10.86
N TYR A 1051 11.21 29.85 -12.12
CA TYR A 1051 10.08 29.03 -12.58
C TYR A 1051 10.30 27.55 -12.21
N LYS A 1052 9.31 26.90 -11.59
CA LYS A 1052 9.34 25.44 -11.40
C LYS A 1052 8.53 24.69 -12.45
N TYR A 1053 9.17 24.48 -13.60
CA TYR A 1053 8.74 23.62 -14.69
C TYR A 1053 8.17 22.25 -14.26
N ASP A 1054 7.18 21.74 -15.00
CA ASP A 1054 6.63 20.38 -14.88
C ASP A 1054 7.30 19.45 -15.90
N GLY A 1055 8.33 18.71 -15.47
CA GLY A 1055 9.19 17.96 -16.39
C GLY A 1055 9.90 16.78 -15.75
N GLN A 1056 10.98 16.35 -16.41
CA GLN A 1056 11.90 15.35 -15.89
C GLN A 1056 13.24 16.02 -15.58
N ARG A 1057 13.54 16.22 -14.30
CA ARG A 1057 14.88 16.61 -13.84
C ARG A 1057 15.93 15.62 -14.33
N VAL A 1058 16.94 16.15 -15.00
CA VAL A 1058 18.10 15.43 -15.52
C VAL A 1058 19.40 16.05 -15.01
N GLN A 1059 20.42 15.21 -14.90
CA GLN A 1059 21.78 15.65 -14.68
C GLN A 1059 22.59 15.34 -15.94
N ILE A 1060 23.21 16.36 -16.53
CA ILE A 1060 23.83 16.28 -17.87
C ILE A 1060 25.35 16.36 -17.72
N HIS A 1061 26.04 15.29 -18.06
CA HIS A 1061 27.49 15.14 -17.92
C HIS A 1061 28.16 15.18 -19.28
N LYS A 1062 29.13 16.07 -19.49
CA LYS A 1062 30.07 16.00 -20.63
C LYS A 1062 31.41 15.43 -20.16
N LEU A 1063 31.80 14.31 -20.75
CA LEU A 1063 33.02 13.57 -20.45
C LEU A 1063 34.19 14.10 -21.29
N ALA A 1064 35.43 13.82 -20.86
CA ALA A 1064 36.65 14.31 -21.53
C ALA A 1064 36.80 13.83 -22.99
N ASN A 1065 36.17 12.71 -23.36
CA ASN A 1065 36.10 12.20 -24.73
C ASN A 1065 34.97 12.84 -25.58
N GLY A 1066 34.31 13.90 -25.08
CA GLY A 1066 33.21 14.58 -25.76
C GLY A 1066 31.87 13.83 -25.74
N ALA A 1067 31.78 12.66 -25.09
CA ALA A 1067 30.51 11.98 -24.88
C ALA A 1067 29.63 12.76 -23.88
N VAL A 1068 28.32 12.72 -24.09
CA VAL A 1068 27.33 13.30 -23.17
C VAL A 1068 26.50 12.17 -22.59
N ARG A 1069 26.43 12.08 -21.26
CA ARG A 1069 25.57 11.14 -20.52
C ARG A 1069 24.50 11.93 -19.74
N VAL A 1070 23.31 11.37 -19.66
CA VAL A 1070 22.13 11.98 -19.04
C VAL A 1070 21.63 11.04 -17.95
N PHE A 1071 21.46 11.54 -16.73
CA PHE A 1071 21.00 10.74 -15.60
C PHE A 1071 19.69 11.29 -15.03
N SER A 1072 18.86 10.42 -14.49
CA SER A 1072 17.63 10.77 -13.79
C SER A 1072 17.92 11.42 -12.43
N ARG A 1073 16.90 12.04 -11.83
CA ARG A 1073 16.88 12.48 -10.43
C ARG A 1073 17.36 11.43 -9.40
N ASN A 1074 17.20 10.14 -9.67
CA ASN A 1074 17.65 9.07 -8.78
C ASN A 1074 19.10 8.65 -9.03
N GLY A 1075 19.62 8.87 -10.24
CA GLY A 1075 20.93 8.41 -10.71
C GLY A 1075 20.88 7.41 -11.87
N ASP A 1076 19.70 6.89 -12.23
CA ASP A 1076 19.52 5.96 -13.35
C ASP A 1076 19.92 6.63 -14.70
N GLU A 1077 20.68 5.95 -15.56
CA GLU A 1077 21.09 6.54 -16.86
C GLU A 1077 19.93 6.56 -17.86
N THR A 1078 19.65 7.74 -18.42
CA THR A 1078 18.56 8.00 -19.38
C THR A 1078 19.06 8.50 -20.74
N THR A 1079 20.38 8.47 -21.00
CA THR A 1079 21.03 8.91 -22.25
C THR A 1079 20.30 8.46 -23.53
N LEU A 1080 19.88 7.19 -23.61
CA LEU A 1080 19.18 6.62 -24.79
C LEU A 1080 17.75 7.15 -25.02
N ARG A 1081 17.13 7.79 -24.02
CA ARG A 1081 15.77 8.39 -24.09
C ARG A 1081 15.77 9.79 -24.73
N PHE A 1082 16.93 10.45 -24.77
CA PHE A 1082 17.06 11.86 -25.13
C PHE A 1082 18.23 12.13 -26.13
N PRO A 1083 18.27 11.46 -27.30
CA PRO A 1083 19.33 11.70 -28.29
C PRO A 1083 19.30 13.14 -28.87
N ASP A 1084 18.14 13.78 -28.88
CA ASP A 1084 17.96 15.17 -29.29
C ASP A 1084 18.44 16.18 -28.22
N LEU A 1085 18.39 15.82 -26.94
CA LEU A 1085 19.06 16.59 -25.87
C LEU A 1085 20.58 16.56 -26.07
N ILE A 1086 21.14 15.39 -26.40
CA ILE A 1086 22.59 15.24 -26.62
C ILE A 1086 23.07 16.17 -27.75
N ASN A 1087 22.32 16.25 -28.85
CA ASN A 1087 22.61 17.18 -29.94
C ASN A 1087 22.46 18.64 -29.48
N THR A 1088 21.34 18.98 -28.82
CA THR A 1088 21.08 20.32 -28.29
C THR A 1088 22.21 20.81 -27.36
N ILE A 1089 22.68 19.96 -26.44
CA ILE A 1089 23.77 20.28 -25.51
C ILE A 1089 25.13 20.40 -26.21
N LYS A 1090 25.35 19.67 -27.31
CA LYS A 1090 26.56 19.83 -28.14
C LYS A 1090 26.54 21.11 -28.98
N GLU A 1091 25.36 21.56 -29.42
CA GLU A 1091 25.18 22.84 -30.12
C GLU A 1091 25.34 24.05 -29.18
N SER A 1092 24.79 23.99 -27.96
CA SER A 1092 24.80 25.11 -27.02
C SER A 1092 26.10 25.29 -26.22
N ALA A 1093 26.95 24.26 -26.13
CA ALA A 1093 28.20 24.33 -25.36
C ALA A 1093 29.34 24.98 -26.17
N LYS A 1094 29.96 26.05 -25.63
CA LYS A 1094 31.14 26.69 -26.25
C LYS A 1094 32.33 25.71 -26.31
N PRO A 1095 33.30 25.87 -27.22
CA PRO A 1095 34.51 25.03 -27.28
C PRO A 1095 35.31 24.97 -25.97
N ALA A 1096 35.25 26.03 -25.16
CA ALA A 1096 35.88 26.09 -23.83
C ALA A 1096 35.25 25.14 -22.80
N ALA A 1097 34.02 24.67 -23.00
CA ALA A 1097 33.32 23.74 -22.11
C ALA A 1097 33.75 22.30 -22.39
N GLN A 1098 34.96 21.92 -21.97
CA GLN A 1098 35.53 20.59 -22.24
C GLN A 1098 34.79 19.49 -21.47
N THR A 1099 34.62 19.68 -20.16
CA THR A 1099 33.89 18.76 -19.27
C THR A 1099 32.98 19.55 -18.34
N PHE A 1100 31.79 19.04 -18.06
CA PHE A 1100 30.86 19.70 -17.12
C PHE A 1100 29.83 18.73 -16.55
N ILE A 1101 29.18 19.15 -15.46
CA ILE A 1101 27.98 18.51 -14.91
C ILE A 1101 26.93 19.59 -14.63
N LEU A 1102 25.82 19.55 -15.38
CA LEU A 1102 24.66 20.44 -15.25
C LEU A 1102 23.52 19.79 -14.46
N ASP A 1103 22.68 20.63 -13.87
CA ASP A 1103 21.37 20.27 -13.31
C ASP A 1103 20.27 21.04 -14.08
N ALA A 1104 19.31 20.32 -14.65
CA ALA A 1104 18.32 20.86 -15.58
C ALA A 1104 16.98 20.13 -15.50
N GLU A 1105 15.90 20.78 -15.95
CA GLU A 1105 14.60 20.14 -16.15
C GLU A 1105 14.34 19.98 -17.65
N VAL A 1106 14.06 18.74 -18.11
CA VAL A 1106 13.59 18.49 -19.47
C VAL A 1106 12.07 18.60 -19.49
N VAL A 1107 11.53 19.46 -20.34
CA VAL A 1107 10.09 19.74 -20.44
C VAL A 1107 9.64 19.44 -21.87
N ALA A 1108 8.46 18.82 -22.04
CA ALA A 1108 7.89 18.65 -23.37
C ALA A 1108 7.39 20.00 -23.91
N ILE A 1109 7.54 20.26 -25.21
CA ILE A 1109 7.23 21.57 -25.79
C ILE A 1109 6.61 21.47 -27.19
N ASP A 1110 5.57 22.26 -27.44
CA ASP A 1110 4.98 22.41 -28.76
C ASP A 1110 5.63 23.57 -29.52
N ARG A 1111 6.72 23.26 -30.22
CA ARG A 1111 7.45 24.21 -31.09
C ARG A 1111 6.59 24.76 -32.25
N LYS A 1112 5.42 24.19 -32.56
CA LYS A 1112 4.52 24.66 -33.62
C LYS A 1112 3.50 25.65 -33.07
N ASN A 1113 2.89 25.35 -31.93
CA ASN A 1113 1.91 26.22 -31.26
C ASN A 1113 2.59 27.19 -30.28
N GLY A 1114 3.40 28.11 -30.83
CA GLY A 1114 3.97 29.23 -30.07
C GLY A 1114 4.97 28.84 -28.96
N GLN A 1115 5.62 27.69 -29.08
CA GLN A 1115 6.59 27.16 -28.10
C GLN A 1115 5.95 26.89 -26.72
N LYS A 1116 4.67 26.54 -26.69
CA LYS A 1116 3.93 26.24 -25.46
C LYS A 1116 4.52 25.03 -24.72
N LEU A 1117 4.74 25.17 -23.41
CA LEU A 1117 5.10 24.06 -22.52
C LEU A 1117 3.97 23.04 -22.42
N MET A 1118 4.33 21.75 -22.45
CA MET A 1118 3.44 20.60 -22.35
C MET A 1118 3.68 19.86 -21.03
N SER A 1119 2.70 19.08 -20.57
CA SER A 1119 2.74 18.43 -19.26
C SER A 1119 3.79 17.31 -19.17
N PHE A 1120 4.18 16.96 -17.94
CA PHE A 1120 4.98 15.77 -17.67
C PHE A 1120 4.33 14.48 -18.20
N GLN A 1121 2.99 14.41 -18.30
CA GLN A 1121 2.32 13.24 -18.88
C GLN A 1121 2.63 13.08 -20.37
N GLU A 1122 2.66 14.19 -21.12
CA GLU A 1122 3.03 14.21 -22.53
C GLU A 1122 4.52 13.90 -22.72
N LEU A 1123 5.40 14.43 -21.86
CA LEU A 1123 6.82 14.04 -21.81
C LEU A 1123 7.00 12.53 -21.51
N SER A 1124 6.18 11.99 -20.60
CA SER A 1124 6.25 10.57 -20.20
C SER A 1124 5.94 9.62 -21.37
N SER A 1125 5.15 10.07 -22.35
CA SER A 1125 4.76 9.30 -23.54
C SER A 1125 5.91 9.03 -24.52
N ARG A 1126 7.05 9.74 -24.40
CA ARG A 1126 8.27 9.40 -25.14
C ARG A 1126 8.64 7.93 -24.90
N GLU A 1127 9.14 7.28 -25.95
CA GLU A 1127 9.80 5.97 -25.86
C GLU A 1127 10.99 6.03 -24.90
N ARG A 1128 11.34 4.91 -24.26
CA ARG A 1128 12.42 4.85 -23.26
C ARG A 1128 13.78 4.45 -23.83
N GLY A 1129 13.80 3.85 -25.02
CA GLY A 1129 14.96 3.15 -25.59
C GLY A 1129 15.27 1.85 -24.85
N SER A 1130 16.12 1.02 -25.45
CA SER A 1130 16.83 -0.08 -24.77
C SER A 1130 18.25 -0.21 -25.34
N LYS A 1131 19.09 -1.05 -24.75
CA LYS A 1131 20.43 -1.35 -25.32
C LYS A 1131 20.32 -1.98 -26.73
N ASP A 1132 19.20 -2.62 -27.02
CA ASP A 1132 18.88 -3.30 -28.28
C ASP A 1132 18.01 -2.45 -29.23
N SER A 1133 17.60 -1.24 -28.83
CA SER A 1133 16.70 -0.37 -29.59
C SER A 1133 17.03 1.12 -29.36
N LEU A 1134 17.80 1.68 -30.29
CA LEU A 1134 18.15 3.10 -30.36
C LEU A 1134 17.02 3.91 -31.00
N ILE A 1135 16.60 4.98 -30.32
CA ILE A 1135 15.65 5.96 -30.86
C ILE A 1135 16.39 6.85 -31.86
N THR A 1136 16.02 6.79 -33.14
CA THR A 1136 16.50 7.76 -34.14
C THR A 1136 15.75 9.08 -33.98
N VAL A 1137 16.43 10.21 -34.20
CA VAL A 1137 15.86 11.57 -33.98
C VAL A 1137 14.58 11.77 -34.79
N ASP A 1138 14.51 11.22 -35.99
CA ASP A 1138 13.37 11.31 -36.93
C ASP A 1138 12.09 10.62 -36.43
N LYS A 1139 12.18 9.75 -35.41
CA LYS A 1139 11.03 9.06 -34.80
C LYS A 1139 10.45 9.83 -33.60
N ILE A 1140 11.07 10.93 -33.19
CA ILE A 1140 10.66 11.71 -32.02
C ILE A 1140 9.37 12.48 -32.31
N LYS A 1141 8.28 12.09 -31.64
CA LYS A 1141 6.95 12.72 -31.77
C LYS A 1141 6.72 13.90 -30.83
N VAL A 1142 7.40 13.92 -29.69
CA VAL A 1142 7.27 14.94 -28.63
C VAL A 1142 8.59 15.68 -28.52
N ASN A 1143 8.63 16.95 -28.93
CA ASN A 1143 9.83 17.79 -28.77
C ASN A 1143 10.05 18.16 -27.30
N ILE A 1144 11.26 18.59 -26.96
CA ILE A 1144 11.64 19.04 -25.62
C ILE A 1144 12.35 20.39 -25.65
N CYS A 1145 12.29 21.11 -24.53
CA CYS A 1145 13.28 22.12 -24.17
C CYS A 1145 14.04 21.67 -22.90
N VAL A 1146 15.28 22.10 -22.77
CA VAL A 1146 16.16 21.86 -21.62
C VAL A 1146 16.32 23.17 -20.86
N PHE A 1147 15.73 23.25 -19.66
CA PHE A 1147 15.84 24.40 -18.77
C PHE A 1147 16.95 24.16 -17.75
N VAL A 1148 18.12 24.78 -17.95
CA VAL A 1148 19.28 24.61 -17.06
C VAL A 1148 19.23 25.60 -15.90
N PHE A 1149 19.42 25.11 -14.68
CA PHE A 1149 19.30 25.92 -13.46
C PHE A 1149 20.48 25.80 -12.48
N ASP A 1150 21.44 24.91 -12.74
CA ASP A 1150 22.70 24.86 -11.97
C ASP A 1150 23.84 24.16 -12.73
N ILE A 1151 25.07 24.35 -12.25
CA ILE A 1151 26.29 23.67 -12.71
C ILE A 1151 27.16 23.29 -11.50
N MET A 1152 27.46 22.00 -11.35
CA MET A 1152 28.22 21.48 -10.20
C MET A 1152 29.69 21.21 -10.51
N PHE A 1153 30.07 21.13 -11.79
CA PHE A 1153 31.42 20.84 -12.24
C PHE A 1153 31.70 21.49 -13.58
N ALA A 1154 32.91 22.01 -13.76
CA ALA A 1154 33.40 22.56 -15.02
C ALA A 1154 34.92 22.35 -15.15
N ASN A 1155 35.38 21.80 -16.29
CA ASN A 1155 36.79 21.74 -16.70
C ASN A 1155 37.76 21.29 -15.58
N GLY A 1156 37.43 20.18 -14.89
CA GLY A 1156 38.22 19.64 -13.79
C GLY A 1156 37.91 20.22 -12.40
N GLN A 1157 37.19 21.33 -12.32
CA GLN A 1157 36.87 22.02 -11.05
C GLN A 1157 35.49 21.62 -10.51
N GLN A 1158 35.45 21.28 -9.22
CA GLN A 1158 34.23 21.00 -8.46
C GLN A 1158 33.65 22.30 -7.88
N LEU A 1159 32.40 22.62 -8.23
CA LEU A 1159 31.73 23.88 -7.89
C LEU A 1159 30.75 23.76 -6.70
N LEU A 1160 30.65 22.60 -6.04
CA LEU A 1160 29.65 22.38 -4.98
C LEU A 1160 29.71 23.40 -3.82
N GLY A 1161 30.92 23.82 -3.43
CA GLY A 1161 31.12 24.84 -2.38
C GLY A 1161 31.04 26.29 -2.87
N VAL A 1162 30.90 26.52 -4.18
CA VAL A 1162 30.88 27.85 -4.79
C VAL A 1162 29.46 28.44 -4.73
N PRO A 1163 29.25 29.71 -4.36
CA PRO A 1163 27.91 30.32 -4.30
C PRO A 1163 27.14 30.29 -5.62
N LEU A 1164 25.81 30.14 -5.56
CA LEU A 1164 24.95 30.02 -6.75
C LEU A 1164 25.14 31.16 -7.76
N ARG A 1165 25.32 32.41 -7.32
CA ARG A 1165 25.56 33.56 -8.21
C ARG A 1165 26.82 33.35 -9.07
N GLN A 1166 27.88 32.76 -8.49
CA GLN A 1166 29.12 32.44 -9.20
C GLN A 1166 28.97 31.19 -10.08
N ARG A 1167 28.22 30.17 -9.65
CA ARG A 1167 27.92 28.98 -10.49
C ARG A 1167 27.11 29.38 -11.74
N ARG A 1168 26.08 30.22 -11.59
CA ARG A 1168 25.31 30.80 -12.71
C ARG A 1168 26.18 31.63 -13.67
N LYS A 1169 27.17 32.37 -13.15
CA LYS A 1169 28.15 33.05 -14.02
C LYS A 1169 28.96 32.05 -14.84
N CYS A 1170 29.57 31.04 -14.19
CA CYS A 1170 30.31 29.98 -14.87
C CYS A 1170 29.47 29.26 -15.94
N LEU A 1171 28.18 29.05 -15.68
CA LEU A 1171 27.23 28.48 -16.66
C LEU A 1171 27.10 29.38 -17.90
N LYS A 1172 26.85 30.68 -17.74
CA LYS A 1172 26.72 31.64 -18.85
C LYS A 1172 28.06 31.87 -19.58
N ASP A 1173 29.18 31.79 -18.88
CA ASP A 1173 30.52 31.86 -19.47
C ASP A 1173 30.79 30.66 -20.41
N LEU A 1174 30.27 29.46 -20.09
CA LEU A 1174 30.54 28.19 -20.82
C LEU A 1174 29.53 27.81 -21.92
N PHE A 1175 28.34 28.40 -21.94
CA PHE A 1175 27.31 28.11 -22.94
C PHE A 1175 27.00 29.35 -23.79
N HIS A 1176 26.52 29.14 -25.02
CA HIS A 1176 26.03 30.20 -25.91
C HIS A 1176 24.72 30.81 -25.38
N ASP A 1177 24.25 31.87 -26.06
CA ASP A 1177 22.96 32.49 -25.76
C ASP A 1177 21.78 31.51 -25.98
N GLU A 1178 20.64 31.82 -25.36
CA GLU A 1178 19.49 30.91 -25.30
C GLU A 1178 18.89 30.63 -26.68
N LYS A 1179 18.57 29.36 -26.93
CA LYS A 1179 17.91 28.88 -28.15
C LYS A 1179 16.49 28.47 -27.77
N LEU A 1180 15.58 29.43 -27.87
CA LEU A 1180 14.17 29.31 -27.46
C LEU A 1180 13.55 27.97 -27.93
N GLY A 1181 12.93 27.26 -26.99
CA GLY A 1181 12.31 25.96 -27.19
C GLY A 1181 13.27 24.79 -27.41
N HIS A 1182 14.56 24.97 -27.14
CA HIS A 1182 15.61 23.94 -27.22
C HIS A 1182 16.50 23.94 -25.98
N PHE A 1183 17.16 25.07 -25.69
CA PHE A 1183 18.08 25.26 -24.55
C PHE A 1183 17.89 26.67 -24.00
N GLU A 1184 17.45 26.75 -22.75
CA GLU A 1184 17.13 27.99 -22.05
C GLU A 1184 17.69 27.88 -20.61
N TYR A 1185 18.03 29.00 -19.98
CA TYR A 1185 18.22 29.04 -18.54
C TYR A 1185 16.85 29.05 -17.86
N ALA A 1186 16.75 28.61 -16.60
CA ALA A 1186 15.50 28.74 -15.87
C ALA A 1186 15.13 30.22 -15.71
N LYS A 1187 13.93 30.63 -16.18
CA LYS A 1187 13.44 32.01 -16.03
C LYS A 1187 13.47 32.38 -14.55
N GLU A 1188 14.15 33.47 -14.23
CA GLU A 1188 14.47 33.89 -12.86
C GLU A 1188 14.14 35.37 -12.61
N ILE A 1189 13.85 35.68 -11.33
CA ILE A 1189 14.04 37.02 -10.75
C ILE A 1189 15.05 36.93 -9.60
N ILE A 1190 15.62 38.07 -9.24
CA ILE A 1190 16.53 38.25 -8.11
C ILE A 1190 15.89 39.23 -7.13
N VAL A 1191 16.04 38.95 -5.84
CA VAL A 1191 15.72 39.85 -4.73
C VAL A 1191 17.02 40.02 -3.95
N GLU A 1192 17.55 41.23 -3.92
CA GLU A 1192 18.81 41.50 -3.22
C GLU A 1192 18.59 41.60 -1.69
N ALA A 1193 19.68 41.60 -0.92
CA ALA A 1193 19.60 41.45 0.54
C ALA A 1193 18.81 42.57 1.25
N ASP A 1194 18.82 43.78 0.70
CA ASP A 1194 18.11 44.95 1.25
C ASP A 1194 16.60 44.90 0.96
N ASP A 1195 16.22 44.35 -0.20
CA ASP A 1195 14.82 44.11 -0.60
C ASP A 1195 14.19 42.89 0.09
N ALA A 1196 15.01 42.02 0.71
CA ALA A 1196 14.61 40.77 1.35
C ALA A 1196 13.92 40.98 2.72
N CYS A 1197 12.94 41.89 2.78
CA CYS A 1197 12.16 42.23 3.98
C CYS A 1197 10.64 42.12 3.73
N LEU A 1198 9.84 42.30 4.80
CA LEU A 1198 8.37 42.12 4.77
C LEU A 1198 7.59 43.37 4.30
N THR A 1199 8.25 44.34 3.67
CA THR A 1199 7.55 45.45 3.01
C THR A 1199 6.84 44.97 1.74
N SER A 1200 5.87 45.75 1.25
CA SER A 1200 4.90 45.27 0.27
C SER A 1200 5.47 45.00 -1.13
N GLU A 1201 6.58 45.63 -1.50
CA GLU A 1201 7.07 45.67 -2.89
C GLU A 1201 7.72 44.34 -3.33
N ALA A 1202 8.71 43.83 -2.58
CA ALA A 1202 9.27 42.50 -2.84
C ALA A 1202 8.20 41.39 -2.73
N THR A 1203 7.25 41.54 -1.80
CA THR A 1203 6.10 40.64 -1.66
C THR A 1203 5.22 40.65 -2.92
N PHE A 1204 4.95 41.81 -3.51
CA PHE A 1204 4.18 41.93 -4.76
C PHE A 1204 4.92 41.29 -5.94
N THR A 1205 6.21 41.61 -6.12
CA THR A 1205 7.03 41.09 -7.23
C THR A 1205 7.12 39.56 -7.22
N ILE A 1206 7.32 38.93 -6.06
CA ILE A 1206 7.37 37.46 -5.94
C ILE A 1206 5.99 36.83 -6.22
N ASN A 1207 4.89 37.45 -5.79
CA ASN A 1207 3.54 36.95 -6.09
C ASN A 1207 3.18 37.09 -7.57
N SER A 1208 3.55 38.21 -8.22
CA SER A 1208 3.36 38.39 -9.66
C SER A 1208 4.14 37.32 -10.43
N PHE A 1209 5.40 37.09 -10.07
CA PHE A 1209 6.25 36.06 -10.69
C PHE A 1209 5.74 34.62 -10.44
N LEU A 1210 5.03 34.38 -9.33
CA LEU A 1210 4.36 33.11 -9.04
C LEU A 1210 3.14 32.88 -9.92
N GLU A 1211 2.25 33.87 -10.08
CA GLU A 1211 1.08 33.75 -10.96
C GLU A 1211 1.49 33.70 -12.44
N ASP A 1212 2.52 34.45 -12.85
CA ASP A 1212 3.23 34.30 -14.12
C ASP A 1212 3.67 32.84 -14.37
N ALA A 1213 4.35 32.21 -13.41
CA ALA A 1213 4.80 30.83 -13.53
C ALA A 1213 3.62 29.85 -13.70
N LEU A 1214 2.53 30.06 -12.95
CA LEU A 1214 1.30 29.25 -13.07
C LEU A 1214 0.63 29.44 -14.44
N GLN A 1215 0.55 30.67 -14.96
CA GLN A 1215 -0.03 30.97 -16.27
C GLN A 1215 0.80 30.35 -17.41
N PHE A 1216 2.13 30.33 -17.27
CA PHE A 1216 3.06 29.61 -18.16
C PHE A 1216 3.11 28.08 -17.90
N SER A 1217 2.12 27.51 -17.21
CA SER A 1217 1.96 26.07 -16.97
C SER A 1217 3.10 25.40 -16.16
N CYS A 1218 3.85 26.17 -15.37
CA CYS A 1218 4.77 25.63 -14.37
C CYS A 1218 4.04 25.30 -13.06
N GLU A 1219 4.60 24.42 -12.24
CA GLU A 1219 3.98 24.02 -10.96
C GLU A 1219 4.16 25.08 -9.81
N GLY A 1220 4.37 26.36 -10.12
CA GLY A 1220 4.79 27.41 -9.18
C GLY A 1220 6.29 27.73 -9.28
N ILE A 1221 6.92 28.16 -8.17
CA ILE A 1221 8.31 28.65 -8.16
C ILE A 1221 9.24 27.91 -7.17
N MET A 1222 10.52 27.83 -7.52
CA MET A 1222 11.63 27.49 -6.62
C MET A 1222 12.25 28.78 -6.09
N VAL A 1223 12.74 28.79 -4.86
CA VAL A 1223 13.49 29.92 -4.30
C VAL A 1223 14.84 29.41 -3.81
N LYS A 1224 15.94 30.08 -4.15
CA LYS A 1224 17.32 29.68 -3.81
C LYS A 1224 18.12 30.85 -3.22
N ALA A 1225 19.00 30.61 -2.25
CA ALA A 1225 20.00 31.59 -1.84
C ALA A 1225 21.02 31.86 -2.97
N LEU A 1226 21.47 33.10 -3.14
CA LEU A 1226 22.44 33.48 -4.17
C LEU A 1226 23.90 33.47 -3.70
N ASP A 1227 24.16 34.03 -2.50
CA ASP A 1227 25.51 34.29 -2.01
C ASP A 1227 25.77 33.66 -0.63
N ILE A 1228 25.05 34.11 0.41
CA ILE A 1228 25.21 33.61 1.79
C ILE A 1228 24.59 32.21 1.91
N ASP A 1229 25.37 31.26 2.45
CA ASP A 1229 25.06 29.82 2.53
C ASP A 1229 24.82 29.13 1.16
N ALA A 1230 25.05 29.79 0.03
CA ALA A 1230 24.50 29.41 -1.28
C ALA A 1230 25.18 28.22 -2.00
N GLY A 1231 25.84 27.32 -1.29
CA GLY A 1231 26.46 26.10 -1.83
C GLY A 1231 25.44 25.03 -2.28
N TYR A 1232 25.84 24.15 -3.18
CA TYR A 1232 25.00 23.05 -3.67
C TYR A 1232 25.05 21.87 -2.68
N LEU A 1233 24.11 21.83 -1.71
CA LEU A 1233 24.10 20.80 -0.68
C LEU A 1233 23.37 19.51 -1.11
N LEU A 1234 24.15 18.43 -1.23
CA LEU A 1234 23.71 17.11 -1.69
C LEU A 1234 22.81 16.40 -0.68
N SER A 1235 21.75 15.72 -1.15
CA SER A 1235 20.87 14.83 -0.34
C SER A 1235 20.23 15.44 0.92
N LYS A 1236 20.37 16.75 1.13
CA LYS A 1236 19.84 17.54 2.25
C LYS A 1236 18.55 18.27 1.84
N ARG A 1237 17.69 18.58 2.81
CA ARG A 1237 16.45 19.37 2.65
C ARG A 1237 16.47 20.52 3.66
N GLU A 1238 17.40 21.45 3.49
CA GLU A 1238 17.61 22.52 4.46
C GLU A 1238 16.82 23.78 4.08
N ALA A 1239 16.02 24.27 5.04
CA ALA A 1239 15.09 25.38 4.87
C ALA A 1239 15.77 26.71 4.48
N ARG A 1240 17.07 26.85 4.80
CA ARG A 1240 17.89 28.05 4.59
C ARG A 1240 18.35 28.22 3.14
N LEU A 1241 18.18 27.20 2.29
CA LEU A 1241 18.88 27.10 1.01
C LEU A 1241 17.94 27.05 -0.19
N CYS A 1242 16.89 26.23 -0.11
CA CYS A 1242 15.94 26.09 -1.21
C CYS A 1242 14.51 25.84 -0.72
N GLY A 1243 13.64 26.83 -0.97
CA GLY A 1243 12.20 26.77 -0.72
C GLY A 1243 11.42 26.50 -2.01
N ARG A 1244 10.15 26.13 -1.86
CA ARG A 1244 9.22 25.96 -2.99
C ARG A 1244 7.79 26.26 -2.54
N ILE A 1245 7.17 27.22 -3.22
CA ILE A 1245 5.75 27.55 -3.05
C ILE A 1245 4.91 26.66 -4.00
N LYS A 1246 3.75 26.21 -3.51
CA LYS A 1246 2.65 25.65 -4.30
C LYS A 1246 1.37 26.38 -3.94
N ARG A 1247 0.51 26.62 -4.93
CA ARG A 1247 -0.92 26.81 -4.68
C ARG A 1247 -1.50 25.43 -4.35
N PHE A 1248 -2.14 25.29 -3.19
CA PHE A 1248 -2.94 24.09 -2.91
C PHE A 1248 -4.25 24.14 -3.72
N PRO A 1249 -4.72 23.02 -4.28
CA PRO A 1249 -6.02 22.91 -4.92
C PRO A 1249 -7.15 22.78 -3.89
#